data_AF-A0A838R0V7-F1
#
_entry.id   AF-A0A838R0V7-F1
#
_cell.length_a   1.000
_cell.length_b   1.000
_cell.length_c   1.000
_cell.angle_alpha   90.00
_cell.angle_beta   90.00
_cell.angle_gamma   90.00
#
_symmetry.space_group_name_H-M   'P 1'
#
loop_
_entity.id
_entity.type
_entity.pdbx_description
1 polymer ?
#
loop_
_entity_poly.entity_id
_entity_poly.type
_entity_poly.pdbx_seq_one_letter_code
_entity_poly.pdbx_strand_id
1 'polypeptide(L)'
;GADGGPLLADIAIPQQSGGATAAWKPRHAVLLAKLLASREAGVQHIELTEADMQQMSSADPLPIPAALSVTAMLAASSAEALDAGDFRLLFTNAIGPSGAKMLGRFCHGDEQLEQCVRDHLQAEESLNPDAIFAEIVHLPEGRTGNVILRPVLREYEIPYLGRSGAPADKQLSITDLRVSIQAGRIVLRSAALNREIIPRLTNAHNYSWKGLGLYKFLCALQHQDVSDGLYWDWGPLESSEFLPRVTHGKLVLSRARWLLQSPELKSLLAAKGAELFTAVQTLRRERKLPRFVALRDSDNELPVDLDNILSIESLVDVLKGRDLATLVEMFPAANELTAVGPEGRFTHELVVPLLKRQPCPASTPAPMLSVATPSTTRRRFAPGSEWLYAKIYTGAATADRLLRDELRPVIDDAIATGSCDRWFFLRYSDPDGHLRIRFHGEPTRLREELLPRLEEVLAGPLDAGWVARVQFDTYERETERYGGDLGVELAEKLFHADSEAALSIIDTCSGDAGLDARWRLALRGIDQLLDDLGFDLAEKSEIMQSARDNFAREFGVGADFKQQTSARFRTERASLEALLNRACDHESLLQPGLAALDRRSAQLRHVAEQLCEAAAAGEFSAHPSDLAGSYIHMWVNRVLRSAHRAQELVLYDFLARLYQSAAARSPALRADSVMTV
;
A
#
# COMPACT_ATOMS: atom_id res chain seq x y z
N GLY A 1 -12.75 -5.75 -20.95
CA GLY A 1 -14.12 -6.02 -20.49
C GLY A 1 -14.89 -6.87 -21.49
N ALA A 2 -14.64 -8.18 -21.54
CA ALA A 2 -15.46 -9.12 -22.33
C ALA A 2 -15.75 -10.45 -21.60
N ASP A 3 -15.29 -10.61 -20.35
CA ASP A 3 -15.34 -11.88 -19.62
C ASP A 3 -16.05 -11.73 -18.25
N GLY A 4 -16.85 -10.66 -18.06
CA GLY A 4 -17.50 -10.31 -16.79
C GLY A 4 -18.72 -11.15 -16.42
N GLY A 5 -19.18 -12.03 -17.31
CA GLY A 5 -20.42 -12.78 -17.14
C GLY A 5 -21.68 -11.91 -17.16
N PRO A 6 -22.87 -12.52 -17.20
CA PRO A 6 -24.16 -11.80 -17.28
C PRO A 6 -24.46 -10.95 -16.04
N LEU A 7 -23.89 -11.27 -14.88
CA LEU A 7 -24.07 -10.52 -13.64
C LEU A 7 -23.47 -9.11 -13.70
N LEU A 8 -22.33 -8.94 -14.37
CA LEU A 8 -21.65 -7.64 -14.51
C LEU A 8 -22.09 -6.86 -15.74
N ALA A 9 -23.08 -7.34 -16.49
CA ALA A 9 -23.66 -6.59 -17.59
C ALA A 9 -24.16 -5.23 -17.07
N ASP A 10 -23.69 -4.15 -17.68
CA ASP A 10 -23.98 -2.76 -17.34
C ASP A 10 -23.44 -2.26 -15.98
N ILE A 11 -22.53 -3.00 -15.34
CA ILE A 11 -21.84 -2.58 -14.11
C ILE A 11 -20.38 -2.23 -14.44
N ALA A 12 -20.03 -0.95 -14.32
CA ALA A 12 -18.67 -0.46 -14.50
C ALA A 12 -17.87 -0.62 -13.20
N ILE A 13 -16.82 -1.42 -13.24
CA ILE A 13 -15.88 -1.59 -12.12
C ILE A 13 -14.56 -0.89 -12.50
N PRO A 14 -14.06 0.04 -11.68
CA PRO A 14 -12.77 0.67 -11.92
C PRO A 14 -11.68 -0.39 -12.07
N GLN A 15 -10.95 -0.39 -13.19
CA GLN A 15 -9.74 -1.19 -13.32
C GLN A 15 -8.61 -0.45 -12.60
N GLN A 16 -7.91 -1.13 -11.69
CA GLN A 16 -6.65 -0.62 -11.16
C GLN A 16 -5.60 -0.66 -12.27
N SER A 17 -5.48 0.42 -13.03
CA SER A 17 -4.47 0.58 -14.07
C SER A 17 -3.07 0.65 -13.43
N GLY A 18 -2.31 -0.43 -13.50
CA GLY A 18 -0.93 -0.54 -13.00
C GLY A 18 0.13 0.21 -13.83
N GLY A 19 -0.19 1.40 -14.34
CA GLY A 19 0.72 2.21 -15.15
C GLY A 19 0.88 3.60 -14.57
N ALA A 20 1.92 3.81 -13.75
CA ALA A 20 2.30 5.11 -13.23
C ALA A 20 2.97 5.96 -14.33
N THR A 21 2.21 6.41 -15.33
CA THR A 21 2.57 7.65 -16.02
C THR A 21 2.23 8.80 -15.07
N ALA A 22 3.18 9.69 -14.79
CA ALA A 22 2.96 10.81 -13.88
C ALA A 22 1.81 11.68 -14.42
N ALA A 23 0.62 11.51 -13.84
CA ALA A 23 -0.58 12.19 -14.31
C ALA A 23 -0.42 13.72 -14.15
N TRP A 24 -0.86 14.47 -15.16
CA TRP A 24 -0.91 15.93 -15.09
C TRP A 24 -1.94 16.35 -14.04
N LYS A 25 -1.47 16.94 -12.92
CA LYS A 25 -2.31 17.34 -11.78
C LYS A 25 -2.77 18.80 -11.92
N PRO A 26 -3.87 19.21 -11.26
CA PRO A 26 -4.34 20.61 -11.24
C PRO A 26 -3.23 21.63 -10.90
N ARG A 27 -2.35 21.29 -9.94
CA ARG A 27 -1.20 22.14 -9.58
C ARG A 27 -0.29 22.46 -10.77
N HIS A 28 -0.09 21.53 -11.71
CA HIS A 28 0.79 21.76 -12.87
C HIS A 28 0.15 22.74 -13.85
N ALA A 29 -1.17 22.78 -13.97
CA ALA A 29 -1.87 23.76 -14.78
C ALA A 29 -1.73 25.18 -14.22
N VAL A 30 -1.89 25.34 -12.89
CA VAL A 30 -1.68 26.63 -12.20
C VAL A 30 -0.24 27.12 -12.39
N LEU A 31 0.74 26.25 -12.13
CA LEU A 31 2.16 26.59 -12.28
C LEU A 31 2.53 26.93 -13.72
N LEU A 32 2.00 26.21 -14.70
CA LEU A 32 2.24 26.50 -16.12
C LEU A 32 1.66 27.87 -16.49
N ALA A 33 0.43 28.18 -16.07
CA ALA A 33 -0.19 29.48 -16.34
C ALA A 33 0.63 30.63 -15.73
N LYS A 34 1.07 30.49 -14.47
CA LYS A 34 1.92 31.48 -13.80
C LYS A 34 3.29 31.64 -14.47
N LEU A 35 3.90 30.52 -14.89
CA LEU A 35 5.17 30.54 -15.62
C LEU A 35 5.04 31.30 -16.94
N LEU A 36 3.99 31.04 -17.74
CA LEU A 36 3.73 31.75 -18.99
C LEU A 36 3.50 33.24 -18.75
N ALA A 37 2.65 33.61 -17.80
CA ALA A 37 2.39 35.01 -17.44
C ALA A 37 3.67 35.76 -17.00
N SER A 38 4.53 35.10 -16.21
CA SER A 38 5.81 35.69 -15.79
C SER A 38 6.74 35.97 -16.98
N ARG A 39 6.74 35.07 -17.98
CA ARG A 39 7.54 35.23 -19.20
C ARG A 39 7.02 36.36 -20.08
N GLU A 40 5.72 36.46 -20.26
CA GLU A 40 5.07 37.54 -21.01
C GLU A 40 5.32 38.91 -20.38
N ALA A 41 5.23 39.01 -19.05
CA ALA A 41 5.53 40.22 -18.30
C ALA A 41 7.04 40.52 -18.17
N GLY A 42 7.91 39.57 -18.57
CA GLY A 42 9.36 39.70 -18.46
C GLY A 42 9.90 39.76 -17.03
N VAL A 43 9.13 39.29 -16.05
CA VAL A 43 9.47 39.27 -14.62
C VAL A 43 10.12 37.94 -14.23
N GLN A 44 11.03 37.98 -13.25
CA GLN A 44 11.76 36.80 -12.76
C GLN A 44 11.22 36.26 -11.43
N HIS A 45 10.02 36.67 -11.04
CA HIS A 45 9.35 36.18 -9.83
C HIS A 45 7.87 35.92 -10.08
N ILE A 46 7.31 34.98 -9.31
CA ILE A 46 5.90 34.66 -9.20
C ILE A 46 5.52 34.81 -7.74
N GLU A 47 4.40 35.48 -7.50
CA GLU A 47 3.72 35.47 -6.21
C GLU A 47 2.50 34.53 -6.30
N LEU A 48 2.45 33.58 -5.37
CA LEU A 48 1.31 32.69 -5.18
C LEU A 48 0.33 33.36 -4.23
N THR A 49 -0.89 33.55 -4.71
CA THR A 49 -2.02 34.02 -3.91
C THR A 49 -2.65 32.86 -3.15
N GLU A 50 -3.51 33.18 -2.20
CA GLU A 50 -4.30 32.17 -1.47
C GLU A 50 -5.17 31.33 -2.42
N ALA A 51 -5.74 31.94 -3.47
CA ALA A 51 -6.53 31.24 -4.46
C ALA A 51 -5.68 30.23 -5.27
N ASP A 52 -4.43 30.57 -5.58
CA ASP A 52 -3.51 29.65 -6.24
C ASP A 52 -3.22 28.43 -5.34
N MET A 53 -2.98 28.66 -4.06
CA MET A 53 -2.73 27.60 -3.07
C MET A 53 -3.92 26.64 -2.94
N GLN A 54 -5.15 27.18 -2.92
CA GLN A 54 -6.37 26.38 -2.88
C GLN A 54 -6.54 25.50 -4.14
N GLN A 55 -6.26 26.05 -5.32
CA GLN A 55 -6.33 25.30 -6.58
C GLN A 55 -5.22 24.24 -6.71
N MET A 56 -4.06 24.48 -6.09
CA MET A 56 -2.93 23.56 -6.08
C MET A 56 -3.06 22.45 -5.01
N SER A 57 -4.03 22.55 -4.09
CA SER A 57 -4.19 21.64 -2.97
C SER A 57 -4.58 20.22 -3.43
N SER A 58 -4.06 19.21 -2.72
CA SER A 58 -4.48 17.81 -2.92
C SER A 58 -5.85 17.60 -2.30
N ALA A 59 -6.68 16.75 -2.91
CA ALA A 59 -7.99 16.38 -2.38
C ALA A 59 -7.87 15.57 -1.06
N ASP A 60 -6.80 14.78 -0.93
CA ASP A 60 -6.54 13.94 0.23
C ASP A 60 -5.03 14.00 0.58
N PRO A 61 -4.56 15.06 1.26
CA PRO A 61 -3.17 15.19 1.66
C PRO A 61 -2.87 14.33 2.89
N LEU A 62 -1.73 13.62 2.86
CA LEU A 62 -1.20 13.01 4.08
C LEU A 62 -0.91 14.09 5.14
N PRO A 63 -1.11 13.78 6.43
CA PRO A 63 -0.83 14.72 7.49
C PRO A 63 0.68 14.98 7.61
N ILE A 64 1.02 16.18 8.06
CA ILE A 64 2.40 16.55 8.42
C ILE A 64 2.81 15.77 9.69
N PRO A 65 4.07 15.29 9.80
CA PRO A 65 4.55 14.57 10.98
C PRO A 65 4.44 15.39 12.27
N ALA A 66 4.31 14.69 13.40
CA ALA A 66 4.17 15.29 14.72
C ALA A 66 5.38 16.14 15.14
N ALA A 67 6.56 15.77 14.67
CA ALA A 67 7.80 16.52 14.82
C ALA A 67 8.54 16.58 13.49
N LEU A 68 9.06 17.76 13.15
CA LEU A 68 9.87 18.00 11.94
C LEU A 68 10.83 19.16 12.16
N SER A 69 11.85 19.29 11.31
CA SER A 69 12.73 20.46 11.27
C SER A 69 12.49 21.23 9.99
N VAL A 70 12.30 22.55 10.10
CA VAL A 70 12.34 23.46 8.95
C VAL A 70 13.77 23.94 8.76
N THR A 71 14.28 23.79 7.54
CA THR A 71 15.54 24.37 7.10
C THR A 71 15.26 25.65 6.34
N ALA A 72 15.83 26.77 6.79
CA ALA A 72 15.53 28.08 6.23
C ALA A 72 16.70 29.07 6.28
N MET A 73 16.64 30.14 5.49
CA MET A 73 17.56 31.28 5.57
C MET A 73 16.78 32.59 5.69
N LEU A 74 17.28 33.53 6.49
CA LEU A 74 16.69 34.86 6.64
C LEU A 74 17.37 35.87 5.71
N ALA A 75 16.57 36.71 5.06
CA ALA A 75 17.02 37.83 4.24
C ALA A 75 16.39 39.13 4.77
N ALA A 76 17.22 40.08 5.20
CA ALA A 76 16.77 41.41 5.62
C ALA A 76 17.86 42.45 5.33
N SER A 77 17.46 43.69 5.05
CA SER A 77 18.40 44.78 4.71
C SER A 77 19.30 45.18 5.90
N SER A 78 18.79 45.05 7.12
CA SER A 78 19.51 45.27 8.37
C SER A 78 18.89 44.48 9.53
N ALA A 79 19.54 44.50 10.70
CA ALA A 79 18.99 43.92 11.91
C ALA A 79 17.73 44.65 12.38
N GLU A 80 17.69 45.98 12.24
CA GLU A 80 16.52 46.79 12.58
C GLU A 80 15.32 46.48 11.67
N ALA A 81 15.57 46.22 10.38
CA ALA A 81 14.53 45.78 9.45
C ALA A 81 13.98 44.40 9.85
N LEU A 82 14.87 43.47 10.22
CA LEU A 82 14.48 42.16 10.73
C LEU A 82 13.61 42.27 11.98
N ASP A 83 14.00 43.10 12.96
CA ASP A 83 13.24 43.34 14.21
C ASP A 83 11.88 44.01 13.95
N ALA A 84 11.81 44.90 12.95
CA ALA A 84 10.56 45.51 12.49
C ALA A 84 9.67 44.53 11.69
N GLY A 85 10.15 43.31 11.43
CA GLY A 85 9.44 42.29 10.66
C GLY A 85 9.55 42.48 9.14
N ASP A 86 10.41 43.36 8.64
CA ASP A 86 10.70 43.52 7.21
C ASP A 86 11.83 42.56 6.78
N PHE A 87 11.43 41.32 6.54
CA PHE A 87 12.32 40.24 6.13
C PHE A 87 11.63 39.28 5.17
N ARG A 88 12.45 38.48 4.50
CA ARG A 88 12.03 37.31 3.72
C ARG A 88 12.69 36.06 4.27
N LEU A 89 11.99 34.93 4.16
CA LEU A 89 12.47 33.64 4.62
C LEU A 89 12.52 32.69 3.44
N LEU A 90 13.73 32.26 3.07
CA LEU A 90 13.90 31.17 2.12
C LEU A 90 13.55 29.87 2.84
N PHE A 91 12.46 29.25 2.42
CA PHE A 91 12.09 27.92 2.86
C PHE A 91 12.79 26.89 1.97
N THR A 92 13.73 26.13 2.53
CA THR A 92 14.44 25.09 1.79
C THR A 92 13.64 23.79 1.83
N ASN A 93 13.31 23.34 3.04
CA ASN A 93 12.52 22.14 3.27
C ASN A 93 11.97 22.08 4.71
N ALA A 94 11.01 21.20 4.91
CA ALA A 94 10.63 20.68 6.22
C ALA A 94 10.81 19.16 6.19
N ILE A 95 11.67 18.61 7.04
CA ILE A 95 12.00 17.18 7.05
C ILE A 95 11.69 16.61 8.42
N GLY A 96 11.10 15.41 8.44
CA GLY A 96 10.82 14.65 9.65
C GLY A 96 10.01 13.40 9.30
N PRO A 97 9.70 12.56 10.28
CA PRO A 97 10.15 12.64 11.67
C PRO A 97 11.59 12.13 11.88
N SER A 98 12.27 12.47 12.98
CA SER A 98 11.91 13.50 13.96
C SER A 98 12.40 14.89 13.54
N GLY A 99 12.08 15.93 14.32
CA GLY A 99 12.62 17.28 14.13
C GLY A 99 14.09 17.46 14.52
N ALA A 100 14.78 16.41 14.97
CA ALA A 100 16.20 16.48 15.31
C ALA A 100 17.13 15.79 14.30
N LYS A 101 16.60 15.38 13.14
CA LYS A 101 17.32 14.60 12.11
C LYS A 101 18.66 15.23 11.69
N MET A 102 18.71 16.56 11.58
CA MET A 102 19.91 17.30 11.18
C MET A 102 20.83 17.67 12.36
N LEU A 103 20.35 17.56 13.61
CA LEU A 103 21.04 18.02 14.82
C LEU A 103 21.79 16.90 15.55
N GLY A 104 21.32 15.65 15.43
CA GLY A 104 21.84 14.52 16.22
C GLY A 104 23.36 14.34 16.17
N ARG A 105 23.98 14.56 15.00
CA ARG A 105 25.44 14.41 14.84
C ARG A 105 26.29 15.44 15.59
N PHE A 106 25.70 16.57 15.96
CA PHE A 106 26.42 17.66 16.61
C PHE A 106 26.33 17.57 18.14
N CYS A 107 25.39 16.79 18.67
CA CYS A 107 25.14 16.66 20.10
C CYS A 107 26.38 16.20 20.89
N HIS A 108 27.26 15.39 20.30
CA HIS A 108 28.50 14.96 20.95
C HIS A 108 29.50 16.09 21.28
N GLY A 109 29.30 17.29 20.74
CA GLY A 109 30.23 18.42 20.82
C GLY A 109 29.69 19.61 21.61
N ASP A 110 28.43 19.57 22.04
CA ASP A 110 27.76 20.64 22.78
C ASP A 110 26.65 20.04 23.66
N GLU A 111 26.87 20.08 24.98
CA GLU A 111 25.95 19.52 25.99
C GLU A 111 24.60 20.26 26.02
N GLN A 112 24.59 21.57 25.75
CA GLN A 112 23.35 22.35 25.72
C GLN A 112 22.51 21.96 24.51
N LEU A 113 23.15 21.77 23.34
CA LEU A 113 22.47 21.27 22.15
C LEU A 113 21.94 19.85 22.36
N GLU A 114 22.74 18.97 22.98
CA GLU A 114 22.30 17.61 23.31
C GLU A 114 21.04 17.63 24.19
N GLN A 115 21.02 18.45 25.25
CA GLN A 115 19.86 18.57 26.13
C GLN A 115 18.62 19.10 25.39
N CYS A 116 18.76 20.16 24.58
CA CYS A 116 17.66 20.68 23.76
C CYS A 116 17.10 19.64 22.79
N VAL A 117 17.96 18.82 22.19
CA VAL A 117 17.55 17.73 21.30
C VAL A 117 16.82 16.63 22.09
N ARG A 118 17.31 16.23 23.26
CA ARG A 118 16.62 15.25 24.13
C ARG A 118 15.24 15.75 24.52
N ASP A 119 15.11 17.00 24.96
CA ASP A 119 13.83 17.60 25.35
C ASP A 119 12.84 17.61 24.18
N HIS A 120 13.30 17.94 22.97
CA HIS A 120 12.46 17.90 21.77
C HIS A 120 11.97 16.49 21.44
N LEU A 121 12.83 15.47 21.56
CA LEU A 121 12.48 14.08 21.28
C LEU A 121 11.54 13.50 22.34
N GLN A 122 11.71 13.86 23.61
CA GLN A 122 10.77 13.50 24.68
C GLN A 122 9.40 14.14 24.46
N ALA A 123 9.37 15.39 24.00
CA ALA A 123 8.12 16.05 23.66
C ALA A 123 7.41 15.38 22.48
N GLU A 124 8.14 14.89 21.47
CA GLU A 124 7.58 14.04 20.40
C GLU A 124 6.98 12.74 20.96
N GLU A 125 7.72 12.04 21.82
CA GLU A 125 7.29 10.78 22.43
C GLU A 125 6.00 10.94 23.26
N SER A 126 5.87 12.08 23.95
CA SER A 126 4.68 12.39 24.76
C SER A 126 3.37 12.48 23.95
N LEU A 127 3.46 12.66 22.62
CA LEU A 127 2.30 12.69 21.72
C LEU A 127 1.74 11.28 21.42
N ASN A 128 2.49 10.22 21.75
CA ASN A 128 2.03 8.83 21.64
C ASN A 128 2.59 7.98 22.80
N PRO A 129 1.99 8.10 24.02
CA PRO A 129 2.51 7.46 25.23
C PRO A 129 2.40 5.93 25.22
N ASP A 130 1.50 5.35 24.43
CA ASP A 130 1.27 3.91 24.38
C ASP A 130 2.34 3.18 23.56
N ALA A 131 2.97 3.87 22.61
CA ALA A 131 4.05 3.35 21.78
C ALA A 131 5.44 3.56 22.40
N ILE A 132 6.41 2.74 21.97
CA ILE A 132 7.83 2.90 22.29
C ILE A 132 8.55 3.44 21.06
N PHE A 133 9.17 4.60 21.19
CA PHE A 133 10.05 5.13 20.15
C PHE A 133 11.44 4.52 20.32
N ALA A 134 11.97 3.92 19.26
CA ALA A 134 13.24 3.24 19.33
C ALA A 134 14.18 3.67 18.20
N GLU A 135 15.39 4.04 18.56
CA GLU A 135 16.38 4.57 17.63
C GLU A 135 17.06 3.41 16.88
N ILE A 136 17.08 3.46 15.54
CA ILE A 136 17.72 2.42 14.74
C ILE A 136 19.24 2.62 14.77
N VAL A 137 19.96 1.61 15.26
CA VAL A 137 21.43 1.62 15.31
C VAL A 137 21.98 0.71 14.23
N HIS A 138 22.58 1.32 13.20
CA HIS A 138 23.12 0.62 12.04
C HIS A 138 24.53 1.12 11.72
N LEU A 139 25.43 0.25 11.26
CA LEU A 139 26.75 0.63 10.77
C LEU A 139 26.76 0.62 9.24
N PRO A 140 26.76 1.79 8.57
CA PRO A 140 26.86 1.88 7.12
C PRO A 140 28.32 1.72 6.66
N GLU A 141 28.51 1.41 5.39
CA GLU A 141 29.84 1.28 4.80
C GLU A 141 30.55 2.65 4.64
N GLY A 142 31.86 2.68 4.91
CA GLY A 142 32.74 3.80 4.56
C GLY A 142 32.47 5.11 5.31
N ARG A 143 32.54 6.24 4.58
CA ARG A 143 32.46 7.60 5.14
C ARG A 143 31.09 7.94 5.73
N THR A 144 30.05 7.19 5.40
CA THR A 144 28.68 7.37 5.90
C THR A 144 28.60 7.22 7.42
N GLY A 145 29.54 6.50 8.04
CA GLY A 145 29.67 6.45 9.50
C GLY A 145 29.68 7.84 10.14
N ASN A 146 30.40 8.80 9.56
CA ASN A 146 30.50 10.17 10.09
C ASN A 146 29.17 10.95 10.05
N VAL A 147 28.20 10.50 9.25
CA VAL A 147 26.89 11.15 9.12
C VAL A 147 25.92 10.66 10.21
N ILE A 148 26.12 9.43 10.69
CA ILE A 148 25.17 8.77 11.61
C ILE A 148 25.60 8.78 13.07
N LEU A 149 26.87 9.08 13.36
CA LEU A 149 27.38 9.17 14.72
C LEU A 149 26.55 10.16 15.53
N ARG A 150 26.02 9.71 16.67
CA ARG A 150 25.21 10.49 17.62
C ARG A 150 25.25 9.82 19.00
N PRO A 151 25.05 10.56 20.09
CA PRO A 151 24.85 9.95 21.41
C PRO A 151 23.53 9.17 21.47
N VAL A 152 23.31 8.41 22.55
CA VAL A 152 22.03 7.72 22.78
C VAL A 152 20.96 8.76 23.12
N LEU A 153 20.10 9.10 22.17
CA LEU A 153 19.15 10.22 22.30
C LEU A 153 17.74 9.80 22.77
N ARG A 154 17.41 8.49 22.73
CA ARG A 154 16.12 7.93 23.16
C ARG A 154 16.33 6.78 24.14
N GLU A 155 15.26 6.40 24.82
CA GLU A 155 15.30 5.34 25.84
C GLU A 155 15.63 3.97 25.24
N TYR A 156 15.04 3.62 24.08
CA TYR A 156 15.23 2.33 23.42
C TYR A 156 16.02 2.45 22.12
N GLU A 157 16.82 1.43 21.83
CA GLU A 157 17.54 1.29 20.56
C GLU A 157 17.19 -0.06 19.89
N ILE A 158 17.17 -0.09 18.56
CA ILE A 158 17.06 -1.30 17.75
C ILE A 158 18.42 -1.55 17.10
N PRO A 159 19.28 -2.42 17.67
CA PRO A 159 20.57 -2.73 17.08
C PRO A 159 20.40 -3.61 15.82
N TYR A 160 20.88 -3.12 14.67
CA TYR A 160 20.92 -3.88 13.43
C TYR A 160 22.23 -3.64 12.68
N LEU A 161 23.17 -4.58 12.83
CA LEU A 161 24.54 -4.46 12.33
C LEU A 161 25.27 -3.20 12.84
N GLY A 162 24.89 -2.70 14.00
CA GLY A 162 25.57 -1.62 14.70
C GLY A 162 25.74 -1.96 16.18
N ARG A 163 26.56 -1.18 16.89
CA ARG A 163 26.75 -1.32 18.33
C ARG A 163 25.93 -0.24 19.05
N SER A 164 24.92 -0.68 19.78
CA SER A 164 24.09 0.17 20.63
C SER A 164 24.86 0.71 21.83
N GLY A 165 24.55 1.94 22.22
CA GLY A 165 25.05 2.57 23.45
C GLY A 165 24.09 2.45 24.63
N ALA A 166 22.85 2.02 24.39
CA ALA A 166 21.82 1.85 25.42
C ALA A 166 22.08 0.63 26.33
N PRO A 167 21.54 0.62 27.57
CA PRO A 167 21.53 -0.57 28.43
C PRO A 167 20.91 -1.79 27.75
N ALA A 168 21.37 -3.00 28.11
CA ALA A 168 20.96 -4.24 27.43
C ALA A 168 19.44 -4.52 27.49
N ASP A 169 18.78 -4.13 28.59
CA ASP A 169 17.33 -4.23 28.79
C ASP A 169 16.52 -3.20 27.97
N LYS A 170 17.20 -2.25 27.33
CA LYS A 170 16.62 -1.24 26.43
C LYS A 170 16.99 -1.46 24.96
N GLN A 171 17.64 -2.58 24.65
CA GLN A 171 17.97 -2.98 23.29
C GLN A 171 16.91 -3.94 22.74
N LEU A 172 16.14 -3.48 21.76
CA LEU A 172 15.12 -4.29 21.10
C LEU A 172 15.75 -5.14 20.00
N SER A 173 15.88 -6.45 20.26
CA SER A 173 16.37 -7.40 19.26
C SER A 173 15.43 -7.45 18.05
N ILE A 174 15.99 -7.52 16.85
CA ILE A 174 15.23 -7.75 15.61
C ILE A 174 14.37 -9.02 15.70
N THR A 175 14.84 -10.06 16.40
CA THR A 175 14.10 -11.32 16.56
C THR A 175 12.91 -11.22 17.52
N ASP A 176 12.83 -10.15 18.33
CA ASP A 176 11.69 -9.87 19.21
C ASP A 176 10.58 -9.09 18.47
N LEU A 177 10.93 -8.39 17.39
CA LEU A 177 9.98 -7.61 16.62
C LEU A 177 9.03 -8.50 15.82
N ARG A 178 7.75 -8.14 15.80
CA ARG A 178 6.67 -8.77 15.02
C ARG A 178 6.04 -7.72 14.13
N VAL A 179 5.66 -8.11 12.92
CA VAL A 179 5.01 -7.24 11.94
C VAL A 179 3.60 -7.76 11.70
N SER A 180 2.62 -6.87 11.76
CA SER A 180 1.23 -7.16 11.39
C SER A 180 0.67 -6.04 10.53
N ILE A 181 -0.40 -6.31 9.78
CA ILE A 181 -1.15 -5.30 9.05
C ILE A 181 -2.51 -5.17 9.72
N GLN A 182 -2.85 -3.97 10.17
CA GLN A 182 -4.10 -3.68 10.88
C GLN A 182 -4.76 -2.48 10.20
N ALA A 183 -5.96 -2.68 9.63
CA ALA A 183 -6.68 -1.65 8.89
C ALA A 183 -5.84 -0.91 7.82
N GLY A 184 -4.96 -1.64 7.12
CA GLY A 184 -4.08 -1.08 6.08
C GLY A 184 -2.79 -0.45 6.59
N ARG A 185 -2.59 -0.39 7.92
CA ARG A 185 -1.38 0.14 8.56
C ARG A 185 -0.44 -0.98 8.98
N ILE A 186 0.86 -0.81 8.78
CA ILE A 186 1.88 -1.75 9.28
C ILE A 186 2.14 -1.43 10.75
N VAL A 187 1.96 -2.43 11.62
CA VAL A 187 2.20 -2.32 13.06
C VAL A 187 3.40 -3.19 13.41
N LEU A 188 4.45 -2.54 13.91
CA LEU A 188 5.64 -3.19 14.45
C LEU A 188 5.47 -3.32 15.97
N ARG A 189 5.58 -4.54 16.52
CA ARG A 189 5.36 -4.81 17.95
C ARG A 189 6.53 -5.58 18.55
N SER A 190 6.91 -5.26 19.79
CA SER A 190 7.81 -6.11 20.57
C SER A 190 7.01 -7.28 21.15
N ALA A 191 7.48 -8.52 20.96
CA ALA A 191 6.84 -9.69 21.55
C ALA A 191 7.01 -9.71 23.08
N ALA A 192 8.19 -9.34 23.57
CA ALA A 192 8.49 -9.30 25.00
C ALA A 192 7.72 -8.20 25.76
N LEU A 193 7.65 -6.99 25.19
CA LEU A 193 7.01 -5.84 25.85
C LEU A 193 5.52 -5.72 25.51
N ASN A 194 5.07 -6.43 24.49
CA ASN A 194 3.70 -6.37 23.97
C ASN A 194 3.25 -4.93 23.65
N ARG A 195 4.15 -4.08 23.17
CA ARG A 195 3.89 -2.67 22.80
C ARG A 195 4.29 -2.37 21.36
N GLU A 196 3.60 -1.41 20.74
CA GLU A 196 3.95 -0.91 19.41
C GLU A 196 5.33 -0.23 19.47
N ILE A 197 6.17 -0.50 18.47
CA ILE A 197 7.50 0.06 18.31
C ILE A 197 7.48 1.03 17.13
N ILE A 198 7.79 2.29 17.38
CA ILE A 198 7.94 3.33 16.36
C ILE A 198 9.44 3.53 16.12
N PRO A 199 9.99 2.98 15.01
CA PRO A 199 11.39 3.16 14.71
C PRO A 199 11.69 4.61 14.30
N ARG A 200 12.86 5.11 14.72
CA ARG A 200 13.33 6.46 14.42
C ARG A 200 14.78 6.47 13.95
N LEU A 201 15.07 7.39 13.04
CA LEU A 201 16.42 7.67 12.55
C LEU A 201 16.73 9.16 12.74
N THR A 202 17.27 9.51 13.91
CA THR A 202 17.67 10.86 14.29
C THR A 202 19.04 11.22 13.71
N ASN A 203 19.21 11.04 12.41
CA ASN A 203 20.40 11.45 11.64
C ASN A 203 20.06 11.67 10.15
N ALA A 204 20.95 12.33 9.42
CA ALA A 204 20.77 12.70 8.03
C ALA A 204 21.09 11.57 7.01
N HIS A 205 21.04 10.29 7.40
CA HIS A 205 21.36 9.20 6.49
C HIS A 205 20.25 8.99 5.45
N ASN A 206 20.64 9.04 4.18
CA ASN A 206 19.78 8.65 3.07
C ASN A 206 19.73 7.12 2.92
N TYR A 207 18.97 6.46 3.79
CA TYR A 207 18.84 5.00 3.84
C TYR A 207 18.25 4.37 2.55
N SER A 208 17.62 5.16 1.69
CA SER A 208 17.08 4.69 0.40
C SER A 208 18.20 4.32 -0.58
N TRP A 209 19.30 5.09 -0.54
CA TRP A 209 20.43 5.01 -1.45
C TRP A 209 21.44 3.97 -0.96
N LYS A 210 21.17 2.70 -1.29
CA LYS A 210 21.89 1.48 -0.85
C LYS A 210 21.69 1.17 0.63
N GLY A 211 21.23 -0.05 0.91
CA GLY A 211 20.91 -0.49 2.26
C GLY A 211 20.18 -1.83 2.24
N LEU A 212 20.31 -2.58 3.33
CA LEU A 212 19.69 -3.89 3.49
C LEU A 212 18.17 -3.74 3.62
N GLY A 213 17.42 -4.73 3.11
CA GLY A 213 15.95 -4.68 3.06
C GLY A 213 15.30 -4.41 4.42
N LEU A 214 15.78 -5.06 5.48
CA LEU A 214 15.27 -4.84 6.84
C LEU A 214 15.55 -3.43 7.37
N TYR A 215 16.77 -2.91 7.17
CA TYR A 215 17.12 -1.54 7.58
C TYR A 215 16.25 -0.51 6.85
N LYS A 216 16.09 -0.66 5.53
CA LYS A 216 15.22 0.19 4.72
C LYS A 216 13.77 0.13 5.19
N PHE A 217 13.26 -1.06 5.50
CA PHE A 217 11.91 -1.25 6.02
C PHE A 217 11.69 -0.51 7.34
N LEU A 218 12.57 -0.71 8.34
CA LEU A 218 12.47 -0.01 9.63
C LEU A 218 12.56 1.51 9.47
N CYS A 219 13.48 2.00 8.63
CA CYS A 219 13.59 3.43 8.34
C CYS A 219 12.37 3.97 7.59
N ALA A 220 11.77 3.21 6.67
CA ALA A 220 10.59 3.66 5.94
C ALA A 220 9.35 3.78 6.85
N LEU A 221 9.22 2.89 7.84
CA LEU A 221 8.11 2.91 8.80
C LEU A 221 8.01 4.23 9.59
N GLN A 222 9.10 4.99 9.75
CA GLN A 222 9.04 6.26 10.45
C GLN A 222 8.15 7.30 9.72
N HIS A 223 8.00 7.18 8.39
CA HIS A 223 7.18 8.05 7.56
C HIS A 223 5.79 7.45 7.25
N GLN A 224 5.42 6.34 7.90
CA GLN A 224 4.09 5.76 7.74
C GLN A 224 3.02 6.76 8.21
N ASP A 225 1.93 6.87 7.44
CA ASP A 225 0.77 7.72 7.69
C ASP A 225 1.05 9.24 7.67
N VAL A 226 2.25 9.67 7.31
CA VAL A 226 2.65 11.09 7.28
C VAL A 226 3.35 11.45 5.97
N SER A 227 3.46 12.75 5.68
CA SER A 227 4.29 13.21 4.56
C SER A 227 5.78 13.00 4.85
N ASP A 228 6.53 12.50 3.85
CA ASP A 228 7.98 12.20 3.91
C ASP A 228 8.86 13.49 3.94
N GLY A 229 8.23 14.66 3.90
CA GLY A 229 8.86 15.96 3.89
C GLY A 229 8.09 16.96 3.03
N LEU A 230 8.37 18.25 3.23
CA LEU A 230 7.81 19.35 2.44
C LEU A 230 8.95 20.08 1.74
N TYR A 231 8.87 20.19 0.43
CA TYR A 231 9.78 20.97 -0.40
C TYR A 231 9.01 21.53 -1.59
N TRP A 232 9.53 22.60 -2.20
CA TRP A 232 8.97 23.10 -3.44
C TRP A 232 9.32 22.17 -4.60
N ASP A 233 8.35 21.91 -5.46
CA ASP A 233 8.49 21.02 -6.61
C ASP A 233 7.80 21.63 -7.83
N TRP A 234 8.54 21.80 -8.93
CA TRP A 234 7.99 22.25 -10.21
C TRP A 234 7.37 21.11 -11.03
N GLY A 235 7.55 19.86 -10.59
CA GLY A 235 7.04 18.67 -11.25
C GLY A 235 7.55 18.58 -12.70
N PRO A 236 6.68 18.28 -13.69
CA PRO A 236 7.07 18.20 -15.10
C PRO A 236 7.73 19.49 -15.65
N LEU A 237 7.50 20.65 -15.02
CA LEU A 237 8.03 21.93 -15.45
C LEU A 237 9.52 22.12 -15.08
N GLU A 238 10.10 21.24 -14.25
CA GLU A 238 11.52 21.29 -13.85
C GLU A 238 12.49 21.18 -15.06
N SER A 239 12.02 20.78 -16.24
CA SER A 239 12.81 20.78 -17.48
C SER A 239 12.89 22.13 -18.19
N SER A 240 12.19 23.16 -17.70
CA SER A 240 12.14 24.49 -18.32
C SER A 240 13.48 25.23 -18.25
N GLU A 241 13.91 25.86 -19.34
CA GLU A 241 15.17 26.63 -19.40
C GLU A 241 15.29 27.72 -18.32
N PHE A 242 14.17 28.30 -17.92
CA PHE A 242 14.10 29.27 -16.84
C PHE A 242 12.86 29.01 -15.99
N LEU A 243 13.06 29.02 -14.69
CA LEU A 243 12.02 28.99 -13.66
C LEU A 243 12.20 30.24 -12.76
N PRO A 244 11.16 31.08 -12.62
CA PRO A 244 11.24 32.28 -11.79
C PRO A 244 11.27 31.94 -10.30
N ARG A 245 11.69 32.91 -9.48
CA ARG A 245 11.55 32.81 -8.03
C ARG A 245 10.07 32.67 -7.66
N VAL A 246 9.75 31.76 -6.75
CA VAL A 246 8.37 31.59 -6.27
C VAL A 246 8.27 32.10 -4.84
N THR A 247 7.26 32.92 -4.58
CA THR A 247 7.03 33.56 -3.28
C THR A 247 5.58 33.42 -2.82
N HIS A 248 5.38 33.44 -1.51
CA HIS A 248 4.05 33.55 -0.89
C HIS A 248 4.19 34.36 0.41
N GLY A 249 3.68 35.59 0.41
CA GLY A 249 3.94 36.53 1.50
C GLY A 249 5.45 36.74 1.71
N LYS A 250 5.95 36.47 2.91
CA LYS A 250 7.38 36.58 3.24
C LYS A 250 8.22 35.37 2.83
N LEU A 251 7.58 34.28 2.40
CA LEU A 251 8.28 33.05 2.05
C LEU A 251 8.81 33.13 0.63
N VAL A 252 10.08 32.76 0.45
CA VAL A 252 10.64 32.35 -0.83
C VAL A 252 10.61 30.83 -0.86
N LEU A 253 9.75 30.25 -1.70
CA LEU A 253 9.55 28.81 -1.82
C LEU A 253 10.52 28.17 -2.82
N SER A 254 10.91 28.92 -3.86
CA SER A 254 11.90 28.52 -4.84
C SER A 254 12.70 29.71 -5.27
N ARG A 255 14.02 29.55 -5.37
CA ARG A 255 14.91 30.50 -6.05
C ARG A 255 14.69 30.46 -7.56
N ALA A 256 14.97 31.57 -8.23
CA ALA A 256 15.06 31.60 -9.68
C ALA A 256 16.18 30.66 -10.17
N ARG A 257 15.90 29.92 -11.26
CA ARG A 257 16.74 28.86 -11.79
C ARG A 257 16.85 28.96 -13.30
N TRP A 258 18.06 28.81 -13.81
CA TRP A 258 18.39 28.75 -15.24
C TRP A 258 19.01 27.40 -15.55
N LEU A 259 18.50 26.71 -16.57
CA LEU A 259 19.05 25.47 -17.09
C LEU A 259 19.77 25.79 -18.39
N LEU A 260 21.11 25.71 -18.36
CA LEU A 260 21.96 25.89 -19.53
C LEU A 260 22.07 24.57 -20.30
N GLN A 261 22.01 24.67 -21.64
CA GLN A 261 22.05 23.51 -22.53
C GLN A 261 23.40 23.39 -23.27
N SER A 262 23.65 22.21 -23.87
CA SER A 262 24.91 21.91 -24.57
C SER A 262 25.40 23.00 -25.54
N PRO A 263 24.57 23.69 -26.35
CA PRO A 263 25.06 24.75 -27.23
C PRO A 263 25.71 25.91 -26.47
N GLU A 264 25.09 26.36 -25.38
CA GLU A 264 25.60 27.44 -24.53
C GLU A 264 26.87 27.01 -23.81
N LEU A 265 26.87 25.79 -23.25
CA LEU A 265 28.02 25.23 -22.56
C LEU A 265 29.23 25.10 -23.49
N LYS A 266 29.04 24.62 -24.72
CA LYS A 266 30.11 24.51 -25.72
C LYS A 266 30.71 25.87 -26.08
N SER A 267 29.88 26.90 -26.19
CA SER A 267 30.36 28.27 -26.45
C SER A 267 31.22 28.80 -25.31
N LEU A 268 30.82 28.57 -24.06
CA LEU A 268 31.60 28.97 -22.88
C LEU A 268 32.93 28.18 -22.79
N LEU A 269 32.88 26.87 -23.00
CA LEU A 269 34.05 25.97 -22.90
C LEU A 269 35.11 26.23 -23.98
N ALA A 270 34.73 26.81 -25.12
CA ALA A 270 35.66 27.14 -26.20
C ALA A 270 36.42 28.46 -25.98
N ALA A 271 35.89 29.37 -25.17
CA ALA A 271 36.46 30.70 -24.93
C ALA A 271 37.47 30.70 -23.78
N LYS A 272 38.43 31.64 -23.79
CA LYS A 272 39.43 31.82 -22.71
C LYS A 272 39.68 33.30 -22.39
N GLY A 273 40.11 33.60 -21.16
CA GLY A 273 40.50 34.96 -20.75
C GLY A 273 39.43 36.02 -21.05
N ALA A 274 39.80 37.07 -21.78
CA ALA A 274 38.89 38.18 -22.10
C ALA A 274 37.70 37.76 -23.01
N GLU A 275 37.89 36.78 -23.90
CA GLU A 275 36.82 36.25 -24.75
C GLU A 275 35.78 35.52 -23.89
N LEU A 276 36.25 34.74 -22.91
CA LEU A 276 35.39 34.05 -21.95
C LEU A 276 34.58 35.04 -21.12
N PHE A 277 35.22 36.09 -20.59
CA PHE A 277 34.52 37.13 -19.85
C PHE A 277 33.40 37.75 -20.69
N THR A 278 33.70 38.08 -21.96
CA THR A 278 32.74 38.68 -22.90
C THR A 278 31.58 37.73 -23.21
N ALA A 279 31.86 36.44 -23.41
CA ALA A 279 30.85 35.41 -23.62
C ALA A 279 29.91 35.28 -22.42
N VAL A 280 30.46 35.28 -21.19
CA VAL A 280 29.67 35.23 -19.95
C VAL A 280 28.83 36.50 -19.76
N GLN A 281 29.36 37.69 -20.02
CA GLN A 281 28.56 38.93 -19.96
C GLN A 281 27.43 38.94 -21.00
N THR A 282 27.68 38.36 -22.17
CA THR A 282 26.66 38.21 -23.23
C THR A 282 25.55 37.27 -22.76
N LEU A 283 25.90 36.08 -22.28
CA LEU A 283 24.96 35.12 -21.70
C LEU A 283 24.17 35.74 -20.55
N ARG A 284 24.84 36.46 -19.65
CA ARG A 284 24.22 37.16 -18.53
C ARG A 284 23.17 38.16 -18.98
N ARG A 285 23.44 38.95 -20.02
CA ARG A 285 22.49 39.90 -20.59
C ARG A 285 21.30 39.20 -21.26
N GLU A 286 21.56 38.13 -22.01
CA GLU A 286 20.53 37.38 -22.75
C GLU A 286 19.60 36.59 -21.83
N ARG A 287 20.16 35.92 -20.82
CA ARG A 287 19.42 35.13 -19.83
C ARG A 287 18.98 35.94 -18.61
N LYS A 288 19.33 37.23 -18.57
CA LYS A 288 19.09 38.14 -17.43
C LYS A 288 19.60 37.55 -16.09
N LEU A 289 20.82 37.00 -16.09
CA LEU A 289 21.42 36.43 -14.88
C LEU A 289 21.84 37.55 -13.91
N PRO A 290 21.65 37.38 -12.59
CA PRO A 290 22.22 38.29 -11.60
C PRO A 290 23.75 38.17 -11.58
N ARG A 291 24.44 39.14 -10.97
CA ARG A 291 25.91 39.08 -10.81
C ARG A 291 26.34 37.81 -10.06
N PHE A 292 25.66 37.51 -8.96
CA PHE A 292 25.96 36.36 -8.12
C PHE A 292 24.96 35.23 -8.37
N VAL A 293 25.46 34.09 -8.82
CA VAL A 293 24.71 32.85 -9.03
C VAL A 293 25.40 31.71 -8.29
N ALA A 294 24.77 30.55 -8.19
CA ALA A 294 25.42 29.32 -7.81
C ALA A 294 25.18 28.23 -8.85
N LEU A 295 26.22 27.48 -9.21
CA LEU A 295 26.08 26.22 -9.93
C LEU A 295 25.59 25.17 -8.92
N ARG A 296 24.41 24.58 -9.18
CA ARG A 296 23.77 23.61 -8.30
C ARG A 296 23.89 22.20 -8.86
N ASP A 297 24.53 21.32 -8.09
CA ASP A 297 24.65 19.88 -8.34
C ASP A 297 24.03 19.12 -7.17
N SER A 298 22.74 18.78 -7.30
CA SER A 298 21.96 18.17 -6.22
C SER A 298 21.97 19.03 -4.94
N ASP A 299 22.65 18.56 -3.89
CA ASP A 299 22.82 19.23 -2.59
C ASP A 299 24.07 20.12 -2.51
N ASN A 300 24.94 20.11 -3.53
CA ASN A 300 26.14 20.92 -3.58
C ASN A 300 25.90 22.19 -4.40
N GLU A 301 26.37 23.32 -3.87
CA GLU A 301 26.31 24.62 -4.57
C GLU A 301 27.70 25.26 -4.62
N LEU A 302 28.09 25.69 -5.82
CA LEU A 302 29.31 26.47 -6.05
C LEU A 302 28.92 27.93 -6.36
N PRO A 303 29.13 28.87 -5.42
CA PRO A 303 28.91 30.29 -5.68
C PRO A 303 29.83 30.83 -6.77
N VAL A 304 29.29 31.65 -7.66
CA VAL A 304 30.00 32.26 -8.79
C VAL A 304 29.69 33.75 -8.84
N ASP A 305 30.74 34.56 -8.84
CA ASP A 305 30.68 35.98 -9.18
C ASP A 305 30.93 36.17 -10.67
N LEU A 306 29.87 36.45 -11.43
CA LEU A 306 29.96 36.65 -12.88
C LEU A 306 30.67 37.96 -13.26
N ASP A 307 31.10 38.81 -12.32
CA ASP A 307 32.00 39.95 -12.59
C ASP A 307 33.48 39.60 -12.32
N ASN A 308 33.79 38.43 -11.76
CA ASN A 308 35.15 37.99 -11.44
C ASN A 308 35.64 36.89 -12.39
N ILE A 309 36.65 37.20 -13.20
CA ILE A 309 37.18 36.24 -14.19
C ILE A 309 37.70 34.94 -13.58
N LEU A 310 38.30 34.97 -12.38
CA LEU A 310 38.78 33.74 -11.71
C LEU A 310 37.61 32.84 -11.27
N SER A 311 36.51 33.46 -10.86
CA SER A 311 35.28 32.74 -10.51
C SER A 311 34.62 32.14 -11.76
N ILE A 312 34.61 32.88 -12.87
CA ILE A 312 34.14 32.40 -14.17
C ILE A 312 34.99 31.24 -14.69
N GLU A 313 36.31 31.34 -14.63
CA GLU A 313 37.22 30.27 -15.06
C GLU A 313 37.01 28.99 -14.24
N SER A 314 36.80 29.14 -12.93
CA SER A 314 36.46 28.03 -12.03
C SER A 314 35.12 27.37 -12.41
N LEU A 315 34.09 28.18 -12.73
CA LEU A 315 32.81 27.67 -13.23
C LEU A 315 33.01 26.87 -14.52
N VAL A 316 33.70 27.43 -15.51
CA VAL A 316 33.93 26.77 -16.81
C VAL A 316 34.71 25.46 -16.65
N ASP A 317 35.68 25.41 -15.75
CA ASP A 317 36.43 24.19 -15.46
C ASP A 317 35.52 23.07 -14.93
N VAL A 318 34.61 23.39 -14.00
CA VAL A 318 33.63 22.46 -13.44
C VAL A 318 32.58 22.02 -14.47
N LEU A 319 32.28 22.86 -15.47
CA LEU A 319 31.33 22.57 -16.54
C LEU A 319 31.86 21.61 -17.62
N LYS A 320 33.17 21.29 -17.62
CA LYS A 320 33.77 20.41 -18.64
C LYS A 320 33.07 19.05 -18.71
N GLY A 321 32.71 18.63 -19.92
CA GLY A 321 32.09 17.33 -20.18
C GLY A 321 30.60 17.23 -19.83
N ARG A 322 29.95 18.32 -19.43
CA ARG A 322 28.52 18.35 -19.12
C ARG A 322 27.68 18.76 -20.33
N ASP A 323 26.48 18.18 -20.44
CA ASP A 323 25.47 18.57 -21.43
C ASP A 323 24.40 19.53 -20.87
N LEU A 324 24.24 19.55 -19.55
CA LEU A 324 23.32 20.42 -18.84
C LEU A 324 23.99 21.00 -17.59
N ALA A 325 23.63 22.24 -17.25
CA ALA A 325 24.05 22.86 -16.01
C ALA A 325 22.92 23.69 -15.41
N THR A 326 22.72 23.56 -14.10
CA THR A 326 21.69 24.33 -13.38
C THR A 326 22.35 25.47 -12.62
N LEU A 327 22.05 26.70 -13.01
CA LEU A 327 22.36 27.89 -12.23
C LEU A 327 21.15 28.29 -11.40
N VAL A 328 21.37 28.67 -10.15
CA VAL A 328 20.36 29.30 -9.29
C VAL A 328 20.84 30.67 -8.86
N GLU A 329 19.92 31.57 -8.58
CA GLU A 329 20.30 32.86 -7.99
C GLU A 329 20.87 32.66 -6.57
N MET A 330 21.79 33.54 -6.19
CA MET A 330 22.20 33.64 -4.79
C MET A 330 21.10 34.33 -3.99
N PHE A 331 20.66 33.68 -2.90
CA PHE A 331 19.68 34.23 -1.97
C PHE A 331 20.05 33.79 -0.55
N PRO A 332 20.06 34.68 0.46
CA PRO A 332 19.87 36.14 0.36
C PRO A 332 20.92 36.83 -0.52
N ALA A 333 20.62 38.01 -1.04
CA ALA A 333 21.64 38.83 -1.70
C ALA A 333 22.68 39.30 -0.67
N ALA A 334 23.88 39.69 -1.12
CA ALA A 334 24.97 40.09 -0.22
C ALA A 334 24.61 41.24 0.74
N ASN A 335 23.76 42.17 0.29
CA ASN A 335 23.24 43.29 1.09
C ASN A 335 22.08 42.90 2.02
N GLU A 336 21.61 41.65 1.96
CA GLU A 336 20.49 41.12 2.74
C GLU A 336 20.91 40.03 3.75
N LEU A 337 22.22 39.78 3.86
CA LEU A 337 22.78 38.85 4.84
C LEU A 337 22.63 39.42 6.25
N THR A 338 22.05 38.62 7.15
CA THR A 338 21.71 39.02 8.52
C THR A 338 22.70 38.52 9.58
N ALA A 339 23.45 37.44 9.29
CA ALA A 339 24.48 36.94 10.20
C ALA A 339 25.72 37.83 10.11
N VAL A 340 26.13 38.43 11.22
CA VAL A 340 27.27 39.36 11.30
C VAL A 340 28.29 38.85 12.31
N GLY A 341 29.56 38.98 11.97
CA GLY A 341 30.68 38.74 12.87
C GLY A 341 31.85 39.69 12.57
N PRO A 342 33.00 39.51 13.21
CA PRO A 342 34.15 40.41 13.08
C PRO A 342 34.66 40.57 11.63
N GLU A 343 34.49 39.55 10.79
CA GLU A 343 34.94 39.54 9.39
C GLU A 343 33.89 40.03 8.39
N GLY A 344 32.72 40.47 8.87
CA GLY A 344 31.65 41.00 8.04
C GLY A 344 30.35 40.18 8.12
N ARG A 345 29.70 39.99 6.98
CA ARG A 345 28.41 39.30 6.88
C ARG A 345 28.58 37.89 6.32
N PHE A 346 27.81 36.95 6.83
CA PHE A 346 27.93 35.53 6.50
C PHE A 346 26.63 34.98 5.93
N THR A 347 26.76 34.00 5.02
CA THR A 347 25.67 33.10 4.70
C THR A 347 25.40 32.22 5.92
N HIS A 348 24.13 31.87 6.15
CA HIS A 348 23.73 31.07 7.29
C HIS A 348 22.54 30.20 6.91
N GLU A 349 22.32 29.14 7.67
CA GLU A 349 21.16 28.28 7.58
C GLU A 349 20.63 28.03 8.99
N LEU A 350 19.31 28.12 9.13
CA LEU A 350 18.59 27.85 10.36
C LEU A 350 17.94 26.46 10.24
N VAL A 351 18.21 25.61 11.23
CA VAL A 351 17.47 24.37 11.44
C VAL A 351 16.55 24.59 12.63
N VAL A 352 15.24 24.66 12.38
CA VAL A 352 14.23 24.99 13.38
C VAL A 352 13.36 23.76 13.64
N PRO A 353 13.59 23.00 14.73
CA PRO A 353 12.70 21.93 15.15
C PRO A 353 11.33 22.48 15.52
N LEU A 354 10.28 21.89 14.96
CA LEU A 354 8.88 22.19 15.23
C LEU A 354 8.19 20.96 15.79
N LEU A 355 7.29 21.20 16.72
CA LEU A 355 6.44 20.17 17.32
C LEU A 355 4.97 20.58 17.16
N LYS A 356 4.12 19.61 16.85
CA LYS A 356 2.68 19.83 16.78
C LYS A 356 2.14 20.20 18.18
N ARG A 357 1.36 21.28 18.26
CA ARG A 357 0.82 21.81 19.53
C ARG A 357 -0.27 20.95 20.17
N GLN A 358 -0.97 20.15 19.37
CA GLN A 358 -1.95 19.19 19.84
C GLN A 358 -1.54 17.80 19.36
N PRO A 359 -1.74 16.76 20.19
CA PRO A 359 -1.62 15.40 19.72
C PRO A 359 -2.48 15.25 18.47
N CYS A 360 -1.90 14.65 17.42
CA CYS A 360 -2.76 14.07 16.39
C CYS A 360 -3.72 13.14 17.14
N PRO A 361 -5.02 13.05 16.81
CA PRO A 361 -5.79 11.91 17.28
C PRO A 361 -4.97 10.68 16.89
N ALA A 362 -4.42 9.99 17.89
CA ALA A 362 -3.72 8.74 17.67
C ALA A 362 -4.70 7.91 16.86
N SER A 363 -4.23 7.34 15.75
CA SER A 363 -4.98 6.31 15.04
C SER A 363 -5.48 5.37 16.13
N THR A 364 -6.81 5.31 16.34
CA THR A 364 -7.40 4.57 17.46
C THR A 364 -6.70 3.22 17.48
N PRO A 365 -6.01 2.83 18.56
CA PRO A 365 -5.30 1.57 18.59
C PRO A 365 -6.31 0.52 18.19
N ALA A 366 -6.09 -0.09 17.03
CA ALA A 366 -6.96 -1.15 16.57
C ALA A 366 -7.00 -2.19 17.69
N PRO A 367 -8.18 -2.76 17.99
CA PRO A 367 -8.31 -3.73 19.06
C PRO A 367 -7.21 -4.76 18.90
N MET A 368 -6.48 -5.00 20.00
CA MET A 368 -5.33 -5.90 20.02
C MET A 368 -5.76 -7.26 19.48
N LEU A 369 -5.40 -7.56 18.23
CA LEU A 369 -5.47 -8.92 17.75
C LEU A 369 -4.54 -9.74 18.64
N SER A 370 -5.11 -10.79 19.25
CA SER A 370 -4.36 -11.76 20.03
C SER A 370 -3.13 -12.19 19.25
N VAL A 371 -1.97 -12.22 19.90
CA VAL A 371 -0.76 -12.78 19.30
C VAL A 371 -1.11 -14.22 18.95
N ALA A 372 -1.20 -14.52 17.65
CA ALA A 372 -1.51 -15.87 17.19
C ALA A 372 -0.49 -16.83 17.84
N THR A 373 -1.01 -17.79 18.61
CA THR A 373 -0.19 -18.85 19.19
C THR A 373 0.55 -19.54 18.04
N PRO A 374 1.87 -19.78 18.13
CA PRO A 374 2.60 -20.46 17.07
C PRO A 374 1.94 -21.82 16.81
N SER A 375 1.54 -22.03 15.56
CA SER A 375 0.91 -23.27 15.10
C SER A 375 1.82 -24.46 15.40
N THR A 376 1.24 -25.54 15.92
CA THR A 376 1.92 -26.81 16.18
C THR A 376 1.74 -27.80 15.04
N THR A 377 0.78 -27.54 14.13
CA THR A 377 0.57 -28.37 12.94
C THR A 377 1.60 -28.10 11.85
N ARG A 378 1.83 -29.13 11.04
CA ARG A 378 2.70 -29.03 9.87
C ARG A 378 2.12 -28.04 8.86
N ARG A 379 2.89 -26.98 8.56
CA ARG A 379 2.49 -25.92 7.63
C ARG A 379 2.82 -26.24 6.17
N ARG A 380 3.91 -26.97 5.92
CA ARG A 380 4.49 -27.17 4.58
C ARG A 380 4.58 -28.65 4.23
N PHE A 381 3.99 -28.99 3.10
CA PHE A 381 3.91 -30.34 2.56
C PHE A 381 4.58 -30.37 1.19
N ALA A 382 5.70 -31.07 1.09
CA ALA A 382 6.41 -31.24 -0.18
C ALA A 382 5.61 -32.15 -1.14
N PRO A 383 5.82 -32.05 -2.47
CA PRO A 383 5.20 -32.95 -3.43
C PRO A 383 5.42 -34.43 -3.07
N GLY A 384 4.36 -35.23 -3.07
CA GLY A 384 4.43 -36.66 -2.75
C GLY A 384 4.50 -36.99 -1.25
N SER A 385 4.21 -36.02 -0.39
CA SER A 385 3.86 -36.26 1.03
C SER A 385 2.38 -36.68 1.15
N GLU A 386 1.73 -36.39 2.28
CA GLU A 386 0.28 -36.60 2.45
C GLU A 386 -0.58 -35.69 1.55
N TRP A 387 0.05 -34.74 0.86
CA TRP A 387 -0.56 -33.88 -0.14
C TRP A 387 0.11 -34.01 -1.51
N LEU A 388 -0.72 -34.14 -2.55
CA LEU A 388 -0.34 -33.95 -3.95
C LEU A 388 -0.98 -32.65 -4.46
N TYR A 389 -0.17 -31.64 -4.72
CA TYR A 389 -0.61 -30.31 -5.17
C TYR A 389 -0.10 -30.02 -6.58
N ALA A 390 -1.02 -29.80 -7.52
CA ALA A 390 -0.74 -29.42 -8.90
C ALA A 390 -1.29 -28.02 -9.24
N LYS A 391 -0.48 -27.24 -9.97
CA LYS A 391 -0.85 -26.00 -10.68
C LYS A 391 -0.98 -26.32 -12.17
N ILE A 392 -2.18 -26.16 -12.73
CA ILE A 392 -2.47 -26.46 -14.14
C ILE A 392 -2.82 -25.14 -14.85
N TYR A 393 -1.89 -24.64 -15.65
CA TYR A 393 -1.99 -23.33 -16.32
C TYR A 393 -2.84 -23.46 -17.58
N THR A 394 -3.97 -22.75 -17.59
CA THR A 394 -4.97 -22.81 -18.66
C THR A 394 -5.88 -21.59 -18.62
N GLY A 395 -6.56 -21.28 -19.73
CA GLY A 395 -7.53 -20.18 -19.79
C GLY A 395 -8.78 -20.43 -18.94
N ALA A 396 -9.51 -19.36 -18.60
CA ALA A 396 -10.71 -19.45 -17.76
C ALA A 396 -11.82 -20.34 -18.36
N ALA A 397 -11.99 -20.33 -19.68
CA ALA A 397 -12.94 -21.19 -20.39
C ALA A 397 -12.53 -22.67 -20.38
N THR A 398 -11.25 -22.91 -20.62
CA THR A 398 -10.67 -24.24 -20.73
C THR A 398 -10.48 -24.89 -19.37
N ALA A 399 -10.38 -24.12 -18.28
CA ALA A 399 -10.41 -24.62 -16.91
C ALA A 399 -11.69 -25.40 -16.58
N ASP A 400 -12.86 -24.91 -17.00
CA ASP A 400 -14.13 -25.62 -16.77
C ASP A 400 -14.18 -26.94 -17.53
N ARG A 401 -13.71 -26.90 -18.79
CA ARG A 401 -13.59 -28.09 -19.63
C ARG A 401 -12.65 -29.11 -18.97
N LEU A 402 -11.49 -28.66 -18.50
CA LEU A 402 -10.51 -29.50 -17.82
C LEU A 402 -11.09 -30.18 -16.58
N LEU A 403 -11.79 -29.42 -15.75
CA LEU A 403 -12.41 -29.93 -14.52
C LEU A 403 -13.46 -31.00 -14.83
N ARG A 404 -14.34 -30.74 -15.80
CA ARG A 404 -15.45 -31.65 -16.14
C ARG A 404 -15.01 -32.87 -16.93
N ASP A 405 -14.24 -32.68 -17.98
CA ASP A 405 -14.02 -33.72 -18.99
C ASP A 405 -12.79 -34.57 -18.66
N GLU A 406 -11.74 -33.97 -18.11
CA GLU A 406 -10.45 -34.64 -17.90
C GLU A 406 -10.26 -35.02 -16.41
N LEU A 407 -10.42 -34.07 -15.49
CA LEU A 407 -10.09 -34.29 -14.07
C LEU A 407 -11.17 -35.06 -13.31
N ARG A 408 -12.45 -34.86 -13.63
CA ARG A 408 -13.54 -35.50 -12.89
C ARG A 408 -13.47 -37.04 -12.88
N PRO A 409 -13.24 -37.74 -14.01
CA PRO A 409 -13.08 -39.19 -13.98
C PRO A 409 -11.95 -39.66 -13.08
N VAL A 410 -10.82 -38.94 -13.07
CA VAL A 410 -9.66 -39.27 -12.21
C VAL A 410 -9.99 -39.04 -10.74
N ILE A 411 -10.69 -37.96 -10.42
CA ILE A 411 -11.12 -37.63 -9.05
C ILE A 411 -12.09 -38.69 -8.53
N ASP A 412 -13.14 -39.00 -9.30
CA ASP A 412 -14.19 -39.94 -8.90
C ASP A 412 -13.59 -41.34 -8.65
N ASP A 413 -12.67 -41.79 -9.52
CA ASP A 413 -11.94 -43.05 -9.33
C ASP A 413 -10.99 -43.02 -8.12
N ALA A 414 -10.24 -41.93 -7.92
CA ALA A 414 -9.31 -41.81 -6.80
C ALA A 414 -10.02 -41.86 -5.44
N ILE A 415 -11.21 -41.27 -5.34
CA ILE A 415 -12.07 -41.35 -4.15
C ILE A 415 -12.65 -42.75 -4.00
N ALA A 416 -13.16 -43.35 -5.08
CA ALA A 416 -13.77 -44.69 -5.02
C ALA A 416 -12.76 -45.80 -4.65
N THR A 417 -11.52 -45.69 -5.11
CA THR A 417 -10.43 -46.62 -4.78
C THR A 417 -9.73 -46.28 -3.46
N GLY A 418 -9.97 -45.08 -2.92
CA GLY A 418 -9.33 -44.56 -1.71
C GLY A 418 -7.86 -44.14 -1.90
N SER A 419 -7.42 -43.92 -3.15
CA SER A 419 -6.08 -43.34 -3.43
C SER A 419 -5.95 -41.92 -2.88
N CYS A 420 -7.07 -41.21 -2.73
CA CYS A 420 -7.18 -40.00 -1.92
C CYS A 420 -8.42 -40.09 -1.01
N ASP A 421 -8.39 -39.40 0.13
CA ASP A 421 -9.55 -39.27 1.02
C ASP A 421 -10.29 -37.94 0.83
N ARG A 422 -9.58 -36.91 0.38
CA ARG A 422 -10.10 -35.57 0.17
C ARG A 422 -9.38 -34.91 -0.99
N TRP A 423 -10.08 -34.02 -1.66
CA TRP A 423 -9.51 -33.21 -2.71
C TRP A 423 -10.24 -31.88 -2.79
N PHE A 424 -9.57 -30.84 -3.27
CA PHE A 424 -10.25 -29.59 -3.58
C PHE A 424 -9.48 -28.80 -4.64
N PHE A 425 -10.17 -27.90 -5.30
CA PHE A 425 -9.55 -26.99 -6.26
C PHE A 425 -9.80 -25.52 -5.90
N LEU A 426 -9.02 -24.63 -6.52
CA LEU A 426 -9.31 -23.21 -6.61
C LEU A 426 -8.79 -22.64 -7.93
N ARG A 427 -9.34 -21.50 -8.34
CA ARG A 427 -8.90 -20.73 -9.51
C ARG A 427 -7.98 -19.62 -9.05
N TYR A 428 -6.83 -19.49 -9.71
CA TYR A 428 -5.81 -18.53 -9.33
C TYR A 428 -5.19 -17.86 -10.55
N SER A 429 -4.53 -16.72 -10.35
CA SER A 429 -3.80 -16.01 -11.39
C SER A 429 -2.54 -15.41 -10.80
N ASP A 430 -1.38 -16.03 -11.07
CA ASP A 430 -0.06 -15.48 -10.70
C ASP A 430 1.10 -16.26 -11.35
N PRO A 431 1.86 -15.70 -12.31
CA PRO A 431 1.53 -14.50 -13.08
C PRO A 431 0.34 -14.74 -14.03
N ASP A 432 0.13 -15.99 -14.46
CA ASP A 432 -0.91 -16.40 -15.41
C ASP A 432 -2.05 -17.17 -14.74
N GLY A 433 -3.20 -17.23 -15.42
CA GLY A 433 -4.38 -18.01 -15.00
C GLY A 433 -4.10 -19.51 -14.91
N HIS A 434 -4.46 -20.12 -13.78
CA HIS A 434 -4.29 -21.56 -13.54
C HIS A 434 -5.30 -22.11 -12.54
N LEU A 435 -5.54 -23.41 -12.62
CA LEU A 435 -6.21 -24.20 -11.59
C LEU A 435 -5.17 -24.71 -10.58
N ARG A 436 -5.49 -24.64 -9.30
CA ARG A 436 -4.75 -25.31 -8.24
C ARG A 436 -5.62 -26.46 -7.75
N ILE A 437 -5.19 -27.70 -7.94
CA ILE A 437 -5.88 -28.88 -7.44
C ILE A 437 -4.99 -29.59 -6.42
N ARG A 438 -5.59 -30.00 -5.31
CA ARG A 438 -4.91 -30.62 -4.17
C ARG A 438 -5.63 -31.89 -3.79
N PHE A 439 -4.86 -32.95 -3.58
CA PHE A 439 -5.35 -34.25 -3.12
C PHE A 439 -4.65 -34.61 -1.82
N HIS A 440 -5.41 -35.10 -0.85
CA HIS A 440 -4.92 -35.61 0.43
C HIS A 440 -5.13 -37.12 0.48
N GLY A 441 -4.14 -37.84 1.01
CA GLY A 441 -4.19 -39.28 1.10
C GLY A 441 -2.88 -39.89 1.58
N GLU A 442 -2.79 -41.21 1.50
CA GLU A 442 -1.55 -41.91 1.86
C GLU A 442 -0.45 -41.61 0.82
N PRO A 443 0.76 -41.21 1.25
CA PRO A 443 1.80 -40.75 0.33
C PRO A 443 2.19 -41.73 -0.79
N THR A 444 2.20 -43.03 -0.50
CA THR A 444 2.55 -44.08 -1.48
C THR A 444 1.47 -44.20 -2.55
N ARG A 445 0.19 -44.26 -2.16
CA ARG A 445 -0.94 -44.30 -3.10
C ARG A 445 -1.03 -43.03 -3.94
N LEU A 446 -0.79 -41.85 -3.35
CA LEU A 446 -0.76 -40.60 -4.11
C LEU A 446 0.34 -40.60 -5.19
N ARG A 447 1.52 -41.15 -4.89
CA ARG A 447 2.66 -41.19 -5.82
C ARG A 447 2.55 -42.30 -6.86
N GLU A 448 2.08 -43.48 -6.48
CA GLU A 448 2.11 -44.69 -7.31
C GLU A 448 0.81 -44.92 -8.07
N GLU A 449 -0.33 -44.43 -7.57
CA GLU A 449 -1.64 -44.63 -8.20
C GLU A 449 -2.17 -43.34 -8.83
N LEU A 450 -2.25 -42.24 -8.06
CA LEU A 450 -2.91 -41.01 -8.51
C LEU A 450 -2.05 -40.15 -9.43
N LEU A 451 -0.79 -39.90 -9.06
CA LEU A 451 0.12 -39.07 -9.84
C LEU A 451 0.27 -39.55 -11.29
N PRO A 452 0.53 -40.85 -11.58
CA PRO A 452 0.65 -41.33 -12.96
C PRO A 452 -0.63 -41.14 -13.77
N ARG A 453 -1.81 -41.33 -13.15
CA ARG A 453 -3.10 -41.10 -13.81
C ARG A 453 -3.34 -39.64 -14.16
N LEU A 454 -2.94 -38.71 -13.27
CA LEU A 454 -3.00 -37.29 -13.56
C LEU A 454 -2.06 -36.91 -14.71
N GLU A 455 -0.85 -37.46 -14.76
CA GLU A 455 0.09 -37.23 -15.86
C GLU A 455 -0.46 -37.73 -17.19
N GLU A 456 -1.03 -38.94 -17.21
CA GLU A 456 -1.66 -39.54 -18.40
C GLU A 456 -2.80 -38.67 -18.94
N VAL A 457 -3.72 -38.26 -18.07
CA VAL A 457 -4.90 -37.46 -18.46
C VAL A 457 -4.51 -36.04 -18.87
N LEU A 458 -3.47 -35.45 -18.28
CA LEU A 458 -3.02 -34.11 -18.62
C LEU A 458 -2.12 -34.06 -19.87
N ALA A 459 -1.58 -35.20 -20.33
CA ALA A 459 -0.76 -35.27 -21.54
C ALA A 459 -1.50 -34.81 -22.79
N GLY A 460 -2.74 -35.27 -23.00
CA GLY A 460 -3.55 -34.86 -24.15
C GLY A 460 -3.83 -33.35 -24.22
N PRO A 461 -4.33 -32.71 -23.14
CA PRO A 461 -4.50 -31.26 -23.07
C PRO A 461 -3.21 -30.44 -23.25
N LEU A 462 -2.06 -30.96 -22.79
CA LEU A 462 -0.74 -30.36 -23.00
C LEU A 462 -0.34 -30.41 -24.48
N ASP A 463 -0.44 -31.59 -25.11
CA ASP A 463 -0.10 -31.78 -26.53
C ASP A 463 -1.02 -30.97 -27.45
N ALA A 464 -2.29 -30.82 -27.07
CA ALA A 464 -3.27 -29.99 -27.78
C ALA A 464 -3.10 -28.46 -27.51
N GLY A 465 -2.23 -28.07 -26.58
CA GLY A 465 -1.85 -26.67 -26.34
C GLY A 465 -2.87 -25.80 -25.60
N TRP A 466 -3.96 -26.35 -25.08
CA TRP A 466 -4.96 -25.60 -24.30
C TRP A 466 -4.75 -25.72 -22.78
N VAL A 467 -3.87 -26.63 -22.35
CA VAL A 467 -3.12 -26.52 -21.09
C VAL A 467 -1.69 -26.13 -21.45
N ALA A 468 -1.21 -25.03 -20.90
CA ALA A 468 0.12 -24.50 -21.23
C ALA A 468 1.23 -25.19 -20.43
N ARG A 469 0.94 -25.55 -19.17
CA ARG A 469 1.92 -26.11 -18.24
C ARG A 469 1.23 -26.79 -17.05
N VAL A 470 1.84 -27.85 -16.54
CA VAL A 470 1.51 -28.47 -15.25
C VAL A 470 2.73 -28.37 -14.32
N GLN A 471 2.52 -28.01 -13.05
CA GLN A 471 3.59 -27.98 -12.04
C GLN A 471 3.13 -28.61 -10.73
N PHE A 472 3.92 -29.51 -10.18
CA PHE A 472 3.74 -29.97 -8.80
C PHE A 472 4.54 -29.10 -7.84
N ASP A 473 3.92 -28.69 -6.72
CA ASP A 473 4.50 -27.69 -5.83
C ASP A 473 4.24 -28.01 -4.34
N THR A 474 4.88 -27.27 -3.45
CA THR A 474 4.71 -27.38 -2.01
C THR A 474 3.34 -26.81 -1.61
N TYR A 475 2.53 -27.58 -0.89
CA TYR A 475 1.32 -27.06 -0.27
C TYR A 475 1.70 -26.36 1.05
N GLU A 476 1.37 -25.07 1.14
CA GLU A 476 1.52 -24.27 2.36
C GLU A 476 0.13 -23.94 2.92
N ARG A 477 -0.15 -24.40 4.14
CA ARG A 477 -1.41 -24.13 4.85
C ARG A 477 -1.50 -22.68 5.30
N GLU A 478 -2.68 -22.10 5.15
CA GLU A 478 -3.05 -20.77 5.65
C GLU A 478 -3.67 -20.89 7.05
N THR A 479 -2.94 -21.48 7.99
CA THR A 479 -3.45 -21.89 9.32
C THR A 479 -4.11 -20.73 10.05
N GLU A 480 -3.49 -19.55 10.06
CA GLU A 480 -4.00 -18.39 10.78
C GLU A 480 -5.31 -17.85 10.20
N ARG A 481 -5.47 -17.93 8.87
CA ARG A 481 -6.67 -17.48 8.15
C ARG A 481 -7.89 -18.33 8.48
N TYR A 482 -7.68 -19.63 8.66
CA TYR A 482 -8.76 -20.59 8.87
C TYR A 482 -8.95 -20.98 10.33
N GLY A 483 -8.49 -20.15 11.27
CA GLY A 483 -8.82 -20.29 12.69
C GLY A 483 -7.85 -21.13 13.50
N GLY A 484 -6.63 -21.35 13.02
CA GLY A 484 -5.60 -22.11 13.75
C GLY A 484 -5.56 -23.58 13.36
N ASP A 485 -4.90 -24.38 14.19
CA ASP A 485 -4.56 -25.78 13.90
C ASP A 485 -5.81 -26.65 13.64
N LEU A 486 -6.84 -26.53 14.46
CA LEU A 486 -8.10 -27.25 14.26
C LEU A 486 -8.87 -26.71 13.05
N GLY A 487 -8.95 -25.39 12.94
CA GLY A 487 -9.77 -24.73 11.93
C GLY A 487 -9.29 -24.98 10.49
N VAL A 488 -7.97 -25.09 10.26
CA VAL A 488 -7.43 -25.42 8.93
C VAL A 488 -7.79 -26.84 8.48
N GLU A 489 -7.82 -27.81 9.39
CA GLU A 489 -8.21 -29.19 9.07
C GLU A 489 -9.70 -29.30 8.76
N LEU A 490 -10.54 -28.56 9.49
CA LEU A 490 -11.99 -28.45 9.20
C LEU A 490 -12.24 -27.73 7.88
N ALA A 491 -11.49 -26.66 7.60
CA ALA A 491 -11.57 -25.92 6.33
C ALA A 491 -11.24 -26.82 5.12
N GLU A 492 -10.25 -27.70 5.23
CA GLU A 492 -9.92 -28.65 4.16
C GLU A 492 -11.05 -29.65 3.87
N LYS A 493 -11.76 -30.13 4.90
CA LYS A 493 -12.98 -30.94 4.73
C LYS A 493 -14.08 -30.14 4.06
N LEU A 494 -14.25 -28.88 4.46
CA LEU A 494 -15.24 -27.98 3.86
C LEU A 494 -14.94 -27.73 2.38
N PHE A 495 -13.67 -27.46 2.04
CA PHE A 495 -13.22 -27.24 0.67
C PHE A 495 -13.43 -28.44 -0.24
N HIS A 496 -13.35 -29.64 0.31
CA HIS A 496 -13.68 -30.85 -0.43
C HIS A 496 -15.17 -30.88 -0.81
N ALA A 497 -16.08 -30.75 0.15
CA ALA A 497 -17.53 -30.72 -0.13
C ALA A 497 -17.91 -29.56 -1.07
N ASP A 498 -17.30 -28.38 -0.89
CA ASP A 498 -17.47 -27.23 -1.77
C ASP A 498 -17.02 -27.52 -3.21
N SER A 499 -15.91 -28.25 -3.37
CA SER A 499 -15.33 -28.59 -4.66
C SER A 499 -16.18 -29.62 -5.39
N GLU A 500 -16.75 -30.61 -4.70
CA GLU A 500 -17.71 -31.57 -5.27
C GLU A 500 -19.00 -30.89 -5.74
N ALA A 501 -19.54 -29.98 -4.93
CA ALA A 501 -20.74 -29.22 -5.28
C ALA A 501 -20.49 -28.26 -6.45
N ALA A 502 -19.36 -27.54 -6.43
CA ALA A 502 -18.98 -26.66 -7.53
C ALA A 502 -18.77 -27.42 -8.83
N LEU A 503 -18.12 -28.59 -8.79
CA LEU A 503 -17.92 -29.43 -9.97
C LEU A 503 -19.26 -29.93 -10.54
N SER A 504 -20.20 -30.35 -9.68
CA SER A 504 -21.56 -30.73 -10.09
C SER A 504 -22.33 -29.58 -10.76
N ILE A 505 -22.17 -28.35 -10.25
CA ILE A 505 -22.79 -27.15 -10.84
C ILE A 505 -22.14 -26.81 -12.19
N ILE A 506 -20.81 -26.88 -12.28
CA ILE A 506 -20.06 -26.63 -13.53
C ILE A 506 -20.51 -27.61 -14.63
N ASP A 507 -20.75 -28.87 -14.27
CA ASP A 507 -21.20 -29.93 -15.16
C ASP A 507 -22.60 -29.67 -15.72
N THR A 508 -23.53 -29.25 -14.86
CA THR A 508 -24.94 -29.02 -15.22
C THR A 508 -25.21 -27.66 -15.87
N CYS A 509 -24.31 -26.68 -15.71
CA CYS A 509 -24.49 -25.31 -16.18
C CYS A 509 -23.46 -24.94 -17.26
N SER A 510 -23.85 -25.09 -18.53
CA SER A 510 -23.05 -24.74 -19.72
C SER A 510 -23.66 -23.59 -20.54
N GLY A 511 -22.83 -22.87 -21.30
CA GLY A 511 -23.24 -21.69 -22.09
C GLY A 511 -23.62 -20.47 -21.26
N ASP A 512 -24.15 -19.42 -21.91
CA ASP A 512 -24.50 -18.16 -21.26
C ASP A 512 -25.64 -18.30 -20.24
N ALA A 513 -26.65 -19.13 -20.55
CA ALA A 513 -27.69 -19.50 -19.58
C ALA A 513 -27.10 -20.23 -18.36
N GLY A 514 -26.06 -21.03 -18.57
CA GLY A 514 -25.28 -21.64 -17.50
C GLY A 514 -24.51 -20.63 -16.65
N LEU A 515 -23.99 -19.55 -17.24
CA LEU A 515 -23.33 -18.49 -16.47
C LEU A 515 -24.32 -17.72 -15.59
N ASP A 516 -25.55 -17.50 -16.06
CA ASP A 516 -26.62 -16.90 -15.24
C ASP A 516 -27.01 -17.82 -14.07
N ALA A 517 -27.24 -19.11 -14.37
CA ALA A 517 -27.51 -20.12 -13.35
C ALA A 517 -26.41 -20.20 -12.28
N ARG A 518 -25.14 -20.13 -12.69
CA ARG A 518 -23.99 -20.24 -11.78
C ARG A 518 -23.91 -19.14 -10.76
N TRP A 519 -24.11 -17.87 -11.12
CA TRP A 519 -24.02 -16.80 -10.12
C TRP A 519 -25.21 -16.82 -9.15
N ARG A 520 -26.38 -17.28 -9.61
CA ARG A 520 -27.55 -17.53 -8.74
C ARG A 520 -27.30 -18.67 -7.78
N LEU A 521 -26.76 -19.79 -8.26
CA LEU A 521 -26.36 -20.93 -7.42
C LEU A 521 -25.20 -20.57 -6.50
N ALA A 522 -24.29 -19.69 -6.91
CA ALA A 522 -23.26 -19.14 -6.04
C ALA A 522 -23.92 -18.36 -4.89
N LEU A 523 -24.83 -17.40 -5.19
CA LEU A 523 -25.59 -16.63 -4.21
C LEU A 523 -26.35 -17.54 -3.23
N ARG A 524 -27.09 -18.52 -3.74
CA ARG A 524 -27.81 -19.50 -2.92
C ARG A 524 -26.85 -20.33 -2.06
N GLY A 525 -25.72 -20.73 -2.62
CA GLY A 525 -24.69 -21.45 -1.88
C GLY A 525 -24.08 -20.64 -0.74
N ILE A 526 -24.02 -19.30 -0.84
CA ILE A 526 -23.59 -18.43 0.26
C ILE A 526 -24.63 -18.46 1.39
N ASP A 527 -25.90 -18.23 1.07
CA ASP A 527 -27.00 -18.25 2.05
C ASP A 527 -27.10 -19.58 2.80
N GLN A 528 -27.02 -20.70 2.07
CA GLN A 528 -27.06 -22.03 2.62
C GLN A 528 -25.82 -22.37 3.45
N LEU A 529 -24.62 -21.93 3.03
CA LEU A 529 -23.41 -22.11 3.84
C LEU A 529 -23.50 -21.34 5.17
N LEU A 530 -24.06 -20.12 5.16
CA LEU A 530 -24.27 -19.36 6.38
C LEU A 530 -25.31 -20.03 7.31
N ASP A 531 -26.36 -20.65 6.75
CA ASP A 531 -27.30 -21.47 7.53
C ASP A 531 -26.59 -22.70 8.13
N ASP A 532 -25.76 -23.38 7.34
CA ASP A 532 -25.04 -24.58 7.77
C ASP A 532 -24.10 -24.25 8.94
N LEU A 533 -23.48 -23.06 8.92
CA LEU A 533 -22.63 -22.54 10.00
C LEU A 533 -23.41 -21.98 11.20
N GLY A 534 -24.75 -22.05 11.18
CA GLY A 534 -25.60 -21.68 12.32
C GLY A 534 -25.85 -20.18 12.50
N PHE A 535 -25.49 -19.34 11.52
CA PHE A 535 -25.71 -17.89 11.62
C PHE A 535 -27.17 -17.52 11.45
N ASP A 536 -27.68 -16.68 12.34
CA ASP A 536 -29.03 -16.15 12.24
C ASP A 536 -29.14 -15.02 11.18
N LEU A 537 -30.36 -14.53 10.93
CA LEU A 537 -30.60 -13.51 9.92
C LEU A 537 -29.87 -12.17 10.20
N ALA A 538 -29.71 -11.80 11.48
CA ALA A 538 -29.02 -10.57 11.87
C ALA A 538 -27.52 -10.70 11.62
N GLU A 539 -26.92 -11.81 12.08
CA GLU A 539 -25.51 -12.12 11.87
C GLU A 539 -25.17 -12.23 10.38
N LYS A 540 -26.00 -12.94 9.60
CA LYS A 540 -25.88 -13.01 8.14
C LYS A 540 -25.88 -11.63 7.50
N SER A 541 -26.75 -10.72 7.97
CA SER A 541 -26.82 -9.35 7.46
C SER A 541 -25.53 -8.58 7.75
N GLU A 542 -24.98 -8.69 8.95
CA GLU A 542 -23.74 -8.03 9.35
C GLU A 542 -22.53 -8.55 8.56
N ILE A 543 -22.40 -9.87 8.41
CA ILE A 543 -21.31 -10.50 7.64
C ILE A 543 -21.32 -9.99 6.19
N MET A 544 -22.48 -9.98 5.52
CA MET A 544 -22.59 -9.53 4.12
C MET A 544 -22.39 -8.03 3.96
N GLN A 545 -22.81 -7.21 4.92
CA GLN A 545 -22.55 -5.77 4.89
C GLN A 545 -21.06 -5.47 5.05
N SER A 546 -20.40 -6.12 6.01
CA SER A 546 -18.95 -6.01 6.23
C SER A 546 -18.16 -6.45 5.00
N ALA A 547 -18.50 -7.60 4.41
CA ALA A 547 -17.87 -8.12 3.20
C ALA A 547 -18.03 -7.17 2.00
N ARG A 548 -19.25 -6.65 1.79
CA ARG A 548 -19.54 -5.64 0.75
C ARG A 548 -18.70 -4.38 0.94
N ASP A 549 -18.65 -3.83 2.16
CA ASP A 549 -17.98 -2.56 2.42
C ASP A 549 -16.45 -2.68 2.32
N ASN A 550 -15.90 -3.84 2.68
CA ASN A 550 -14.48 -4.16 2.48
C ASN A 550 -14.11 -4.20 0.99
N PHE A 551 -14.86 -4.93 0.18
CA PHE A 551 -14.61 -5.02 -1.27
C PHE A 551 -14.87 -3.68 -1.97
N ALA A 552 -15.90 -2.92 -1.55
CA ALA A 552 -16.18 -1.60 -2.09
C ALA A 552 -14.99 -0.63 -1.88
N ARG A 553 -14.35 -0.68 -0.71
CA ARG A 553 -13.14 0.11 -0.43
C ARG A 553 -11.96 -0.31 -1.31
N GLU A 554 -11.73 -1.62 -1.46
CA GLU A 554 -10.63 -2.15 -2.28
C GLU A 554 -10.74 -1.73 -3.77
N PHE A 555 -11.94 -1.83 -4.34
CA PHE A 555 -12.19 -1.45 -5.72
C PHE A 555 -12.31 0.06 -5.93
N GLY A 556 -12.31 0.86 -4.86
CA GLY A 556 -12.52 2.31 -4.92
C GLY A 556 -13.86 2.68 -5.58
N VAL A 557 -14.91 1.88 -5.33
CA VAL A 557 -16.18 2.07 -6.04
C VAL A 557 -16.88 3.36 -5.61
N GLY A 558 -17.24 4.19 -6.60
CA GLY A 558 -17.91 5.46 -6.40
C GLY A 558 -19.45 5.37 -6.39
N ALA A 559 -20.10 6.53 -6.47
CA ALA A 559 -21.56 6.63 -6.52
C ALA A 559 -22.18 5.91 -7.73
N ASP A 560 -21.50 5.92 -8.88
CA ASP A 560 -21.98 5.31 -10.12
C ASP A 560 -22.17 3.80 -9.99
N PHE A 561 -21.21 3.11 -9.37
CA PHE A 561 -21.32 1.68 -9.09
C PHE A 561 -22.52 1.38 -8.17
N LYS A 562 -22.71 2.17 -7.11
CA LYS A 562 -23.85 2.00 -6.20
C LYS A 562 -25.18 2.17 -6.95
N GLN A 563 -25.26 3.11 -7.89
CA GLN A 563 -26.46 3.34 -8.69
C GLN A 563 -26.74 2.17 -9.64
N GLN A 564 -25.73 1.68 -10.35
CA GLN A 564 -25.83 0.56 -11.30
C GLN A 564 -26.24 -0.74 -10.59
N THR A 565 -25.56 -1.10 -9.51
CA THR A 565 -25.87 -2.29 -8.72
C THR A 565 -27.27 -2.21 -8.10
N SER A 566 -27.69 -1.03 -7.62
CA SER A 566 -29.05 -0.84 -7.10
C SER A 566 -30.12 -0.99 -8.19
N ALA A 567 -29.84 -0.55 -9.43
CA ALA A 567 -30.75 -0.75 -10.55
C ALA A 567 -30.88 -2.23 -10.91
N ARG A 568 -29.75 -2.94 -10.99
CA ARG A 568 -29.74 -4.39 -11.23
C ARG A 568 -30.48 -5.16 -10.16
N PHE A 569 -30.24 -4.84 -8.88
CA PHE A 569 -30.93 -5.48 -7.77
C PHE A 569 -32.45 -5.35 -7.85
N ARG A 570 -32.98 -4.18 -8.24
CA ARG A 570 -34.44 -3.99 -8.38
C ARG A 570 -35.06 -4.92 -9.42
N THR A 571 -34.35 -5.17 -10.52
CA THR A 571 -34.80 -6.08 -11.57
C THR A 571 -34.77 -7.55 -11.11
N GLU A 572 -33.75 -7.93 -10.35
CA GLU A 572 -33.52 -9.31 -9.91
C GLU A 572 -34.20 -9.66 -8.57
N ARG A 573 -34.70 -8.67 -7.81
CA ARG A 573 -35.17 -8.87 -6.43
C ARG A 573 -36.19 -10.00 -6.28
N ALA A 574 -37.22 -10.02 -7.12
CA ALA A 574 -38.29 -11.01 -6.99
C ALA A 574 -37.80 -12.44 -7.26
N SER A 575 -36.93 -12.62 -8.25
CA SER A 575 -36.35 -13.94 -8.56
C SER A 575 -35.38 -14.39 -7.47
N LEU A 576 -34.62 -13.48 -6.88
CA LEU A 576 -33.71 -13.78 -5.77
C LEU A 576 -34.47 -14.08 -4.46
N GLU A 577 -35.53 -13.34 -4.13
CA GLU A 577 -36.38 -13.66 -2.97
C GLU A 577 -37.01 -15.06 -3.11
N ALA A 578 -37.45 -15.44 -4.33
CA ALA A 578 -37.94 -16.79 -4.61
C ALA A 578 -36.84 -17.86 -4.49
N LEU A 579 -35.62 -17.56 -4.96
CA LEU A 579 -34.47 -18.47 -4.89
C LEU A 579 -34.03 -18.78 -3.45
N LEU A 580 -34.18 -17.83 -2.52
CA LEU A 580 -33.87 -18.06 -1.11
C LEU A 580 -34.95 -18.90 -0.40
N ASN A 581 -36.16 -19.00 -0.96
CA ASN A 581 -37.25 -19.79 -0.38
C ASN A 581 -37.12 -21.28 -0.73
N ARG A 582 -36.59 -22.07 0.21
CA ARG A 582 -36.34 -23.52 0.05
C ARG A 582 -37.58 -24.33 -0.35
N ALA A 583 -38.78 -23.86 0.00
CA ALA A 583 -40.02 -24.60 -0.26
C ALA A 583 -40.32 -24.80 -1.75
N CYS A 584 -39.75 -23.96 -2.62
CA CYS A 584 -39.99 -23.99 -4.06
C CYS A 584 -38.86 -24.66 -4.85
N ASP A 585 -37.86 -25.25 -4.19
CA ASP A 585 -36.62 -25.73 -4.84
C ASP A 585 -36.90 -26.88 -5.83
N HIS A 586 -37.91 -27.72 -5.58
CA HIS A 586 -38.27 -28.85 -6.45
C HIS A 586 -38.83 -28.44 -7.82
N GLU A 587 -39.42 -27.24 -7.94
CA GLU A 587 -40.01 -26.74 -9.18
C GLU A 587 -39.06 -25.82 -9.95
N SER A 588 -37.87 -25.56 -9.40
CA SER A 588 -36.88 -24.65 -9.98
C SER A 588 -36.16 -25.26 -11.17
N LEU A 589 -35.92 -24.45 -12.21
CA LEU A 589 -35.02 -24.82 -13.33
C LEU A 589 -33.56 -25.02 -12.87
N LEU A 590 -33.22 -24.57 -11.65
CA LEU A 590 -31.90 -24.74 -11.04
C LEU A 590 -31.80 -26.01 -10.17
N GLN A 591 -32.83 -26.87 -10.14
CA GLN A 591 -32.92 -28.02 -9.24
C GLN A 591 -31.66 -28.92 -9.22
N PRO A 592 -31.01 -29.26 -10.35
CA PRO A 592 -29.80 -30.08 -10.30
C PRO A 592 -28.65 -29.43 -9.50
N GLY A 593 -28.52 -28.10 -9.61
CA GLY A 593 -27.55 -27.33 -8.84
C GLY A 593 -27.96 -27.18 -7.38
N LEU A 594 -29.24 -26.98 -7.09
CA LEU A 594 -29.76 -26.94 -5.72
C LEU A 594 -29.54 -28.27 -4.99
N ALA A 595 -29.78 -29.40 -5.67
CA ALA A 595 -29.49 -30.73 -5.12
C ALA A 595 -28.00 -30.95 -4.83
N ALA A 596 -27.10 -30.32 -5.59
CA ALA A 596 -25.66 -30.34 -5.29
C ALA A 596 -25.34 -29.56 -4.01
N LEU A 597 -26.02 -28.43 -3.76
CA LEU A 597 -25.90 -27.67 -2.51
C LEU A 597 -26.46 -28.44 -1.31
N ASP A 598 -27.56 -29.16 -1.48
CA ASP A 598 -28.12 -30.01 -0.41
C ASP A 598 -27.18 -31.15 -0.03
N ARG A 599 -26.54 -31.80 -1.02
CA ARG A 599 -25.49 -32.80 -0.78
C ARG A 599 -24.31 -32.19 -0.03
N ARG A 600 -23.88 -30.99 -0.43
CA ARG A 600 -22.84 -30.24 0.27
C ARG A 600 -23.20 -30.01 1.74
N SER A 601 -24.38 -29.46 2.03
CA SER A 601 -24.83 -29.23 3.41
C SER A 601 -24.91 -30.52 4.22
N ALA A 602 -25.35 -31.62 3.60
CA ALA A 602 -25.37 -32.93 4.27
C ALA A 602 -23.97 -33.42 4.64
N GLN A 603 -22.97 -33.25 3.75
CA GLN A 603 -21.57 -33.58 4.02
C GLN A 603 -20.94 -32.65 5.07
N LEU A 604 -21.31 -31.37 5.05
CA LEU A 604 -20.77 -30.36 5.95
C LEU A 604 -21.35 -30.43 7.36
N ARG A 605 -22.50 -31.08 7.59
CA ARG A 605 -23.20 -31.07 8.89
C ARG A 605 -22.28 -31.28 10.08
N HIS A 606 -21.50 -32.37 10.08
CA HIS A 606 -20.60 -32.67 11.18
C HIS A 606 -19.42 -31.69 11.28
N VAL A 607 -18.92 -31.21 10.14
CA VAL A 607 -17.84 -30.20 10.11
C VAL A 607 -18.35 -28.87 10.67
N ALA A 608 -19.58 -28.48 10.33
CA ALA A 608 -20.21 -27.26 10.80
C ALA A 608 -20.52 -27.31 12.30
N GLU A 609 -20.99 -28.46 12.81
CA GLU A 609 -21.12 -28.72 14.26
C GLU A 609 -19.78 -28.51 14.97
N GLN A 610 -18.70 -29.12 14.46
CA GLN A 610 -17.35 -28.96 15.02
C GLN A 610 -16.85 -27.51 14.96
N LEU A 611 -17.13 -26.80 13.86
CA LEU A 611 -16.80 -25.39 13.72
C LEU A 611 -17.56 -24.54 14.75
N CYS A 612 -18.85 -24.82 14.97
CA CYS A 612 -19.67 -24.10 15.95
C CYS A 612 -19.22 -24.38 17.39
N GLU A 613 -18.93 -25.63 17.72
CA GLU A 613 -18.42 -26.03 19.04
C GLU A 613 -17.08 -25.37 19.36
N ALA A 614 -16.12 -25.43 18.41
CA ALA A 614 -14.81 -24.80 18.57
C ALA A 614 -14.90 -23.27 18.63
N ALA A 615 -15.81 -22.65 17.87
CA ALA A 615 -16.09 -21.22 17.96
C ALA A 615 -16.64 -20.84 19.35
N ALA A 616 -17.61 -21.60 19.87
CA ALA A 616 -18.20 -21.38 21.19
C ALA A 616 -17.19 -21.58 22.33
N ALA A 617 -16.24 -22.51 22.16
CA ALA A 617 -15.14 -22.75 23.09
C ALA A 617 -14.00 -21.71 22.99
N GLY A 618 -14.04 -20.79 22.00
CA GLY A 618 -12.99 -19.79 21.79
C GLY A 618 -11.66 -20.38 21.31
N GLU A 619 -11.70 -21.53 20.64
CA GLU A 619 -10.49 -22.25 20.18
C GLU A 619 -9.91 -21.67 18.88
N PHE A 620 -10.64 -20.79 18.19
CA PHE A 620 -10.17 -20.20 16.94
C PHE A 620 -9.34 -18.94 17.13
N SER A 621 -8.29 -18.82 16.32
CA SER A 621 -7.47 -17.61 16.22
C SER A 621 -8.15 -16.45 15.48
N ALA A 622 -9.29 -16.71 14.82
CA ALA A 622 -10.06 -15.74 14.02
C ALA A 622 -11.53 -15.73 14.48
N HIS A 623 -12.20 -14.59 14.29
CA HIS A 623 -13.61 -14.48 14.62
C HIS A 623 -14.46 -15.36 13.67
N PRO A 624 -15.56 -16.00 14.12
CA PRO A 624 -16.39 -16.84 13.26
C PRO A 624 -16.88 -16.16 11.98
N SER A 625 -17.16 -14.85 12.02
CA SER A 625 -17.51 -14.05 10.84
C SER A 625 -16.40 -13.98 9.80
N ASP A 626 -15.13 -13.92 10.23
CA ASP A 626 -13.97 -13.84 9.33
C ASP A 626 -13.71 -15.19 8.66
N LEU A 627 -13.94 -16.28 9.39
CA LEU A 627 -13.93 -17.64 8.86
C LEU A 627 -15.03 -17.80 7.81
N ALA A 628 -16.26 -17.39 8.12
CA ALA A 628 -17.39 -17.42 7.18
C ALA A 628 -17.06 -16.62 5.91
N GLY A 629 -16.54 -15.40 6.05
CA GLY A 629 -16.09 -14.61 4.90
C GLY A 629 -15.04 -15.32 4.04
N SER A 630 -14.08 -16.01 4.67
CA SER A 630 -13.07 -16.80 3.94
C SER A 630 -13.67 -18.01 3.22
N TYR A 631 -14.60 -18.73 3.84
CA TYR A 631 -15.28 -19.87 3.20
C TYR A 631 -16.15 -19.42 2.03
N ILE A 632 -16.90 -18.33 2.20
CA ILE A 632 -17.73 -17.72 1.16
C ILE A 632 -16.87 -17.28 -0.03
N HIS A 633 -15.74 -16.61 0.22
CA HIS A 633 -14.80 -16.23 -0.83
C HIS A 633 -14.33 -17.43 -1.65
N MET A 634 -13.95 -18.51 -0.96
CA MET A 634 -13.47 -19.73 -1.59
C MET A 634 -14.58 -20.48 -2.36
N TRP A 635 -15.82 -20.44 -1.88
CA TRP A 635 -16.99 -20.96 -2.59
C TRP A 635 -17.21 -20.22 -3.92
N VAL A 636 -17.26 -18.89 -3.88
CA VAL A 636 -17.45 -18.04 -5.07
C VAL A 636 -16.31 -18.23 -6.07
N ASN A 637 -15.07 -18.37 -5.59
CA ASN A 637 -13.90 -18.66 -6.41
C ASN A 637 -14.06 -19.96 -7.23
N ARG A 638 -14.64 -21.02 -6.66
CA ARG A 638 -14.79 -22.32 -7.33
C ARG A 638 -15.89 -22.31 -8.39
N VAL A 639 -17.03 -21.72 -8.06
CA VAL A 639 -18.25 -21.76 -8.88
C VAL A 639 -18.19 -20.80 -10.06
N LEU A 640 -17.71 -19.57 -9.84
CA LEU A 640 -17.65 -18.57 -10.90
C LEU A 640 -16.46 -18.82 -11.82
N ARG A 641 -16.63 -18.56 -13.11
CA ARG A 641 -15.63 -18.83 -14.15
C ARG A 641 -14.51 -17.78 -14.21
N SER A 642 -14.87 -16.51 -14.06
CA SER A 642 -13.99 -15.36 -14.30
C SER A 642 -14.47 -14.14 -13.50
N ALA A 643 -13.64 -13.10 -13.43
CA ALA A 643 -13.96 -11.85 -12.74
C ALA A 643 -14.49 -12.05 -11.31
N HIS A 644 -13.98 -13.07 -10.61
CA HIS A 644 -14.54 -13.56 -9.34
C HIS A 644 -14.74 -12.45 -8.32
N ARG A 645 -13.70 -11.64 -8.05
CA ARG A 645 -13.75 -10.55 -7.07
C ARG A 645 -14.82 -9.49 -7.38
N ALA A 646 -15.00 -9.18 -8.66
CA ALA A 646 -15.97 -8.21 -9.13
C ALA A 646 -17.41 -8.73 -8.98
N GLN A 647 -17.64 -9.99 -9.36
CA GLN A 647 -18.94 -10.64 -9.18
C GLN A 647 -19.26 -10.85 -7.70
N GLU A 648 -18.28 -11.23 -6.89
CA GLU A 648 -18.36 -11.42 -5.44
C GLU A 648 -18.88 -10.16 -4.73
N LEU A 649 -18.36 -8.97 -5.07
CA LEU A 649 -18.88 -7.70 -4.55
C LEU A 649 -20.38 -7.50 -4.84
N VAL A 650 -20.84 -7.84 -6.05
CA VAL A 650 -22.25 -7.73 -6.43
C VAL A 650 -23.11 -8.75 -5.66
N LEU A 651 -22.63 -9.98 -5.49
CA LEU A 651 -23.32 -11.01 -4.70
C LEU A 651 -23.48 -10.59 -3.23
N TYR A 652 -22.44 -9.99 -2.63
CA TYR A 652 -22.50 -9.46 -1.27
C TYR A 652 -23.49 -8.31 -1.12
N ASP A 653 -23.53 -7.37 -2.08
CA ASP A 653 -24.53 -6.29 -2.06
C ASP A 653 -25.96 -6.84 -2.17
N PHE A 654 -26.18 -7.84 -3.04
CA PHE A 654 -27.51 -8.45 -3.20
C PHE A 654 -27.98 -9.16 -1.93
N LEU A 655 -27.13 -10.01 -1.33
CA LEU A 655 -27.47 -10.72 -0.10
C LEU A 655 -27.67 -9.77 1.08
N ALA A 656 -26.80 -8.75 1.24
CA ALA A 656 -26.97 -7.73 2.28
C ALA A 656 -28.35 -7.06 2.20
N ARG A 657 -28.80 -6.69 0.99
CA ARG A 657 -30.13 -6.09 0.77
C ARG A 657 -31.28 -7.06 0.99
N LEU A 658 -31.14 -8.33 0.57
CA LEU A 658 -32.15 -9.36 0.78
C LEU A 658 -32.36 -9.61 2.28
N TYR A 659 -31.28 -9.76 3.06
CA TYR A 659 -31.35 -9.95 4.50
C TYR A 659 -31.92 -8.73 5.21
N GLN A 660 -31.51 -7.51 4.85
CA GLN A 660 -32.11 -6.28 5.40
C GLN A 660 -33.62 -6.20 5.12
N SER A 661 -34.04 -6.55 3.90
CA SER A 661 -35.46 -6.61 3.53
C SER A 661 -36.23 -7.67 4.33
N ALA A 662 -35.65 -8.86 4.53
CA ALA A 662 -36.25 -9.93 5.31
C ALA A 662 -36.35 -9.58 6.81
N ALA A 663 -35.32 -8.94 7.37
CA ALA A 663 -35.32 -8.46 8.75
C ALA A 663 -36.40 -7.40 8.98
N ALA A 664 -36.57 -6.47 8.04
CA ALA A 664 -37.61 -5.43 8.10
C ALA A 664 -39.05 -5.98 7.98
N ARG A 665 -39.24 -7.16 7.39
CA ARG A 665 -40.53 -7.86 7.25
C ARG A 665 -40.84 -8.78 8.44
N SER A 666 -39.86 -9.10 9.29
CA SER A 666 -40.05 -9.99 10.45
C SER A 666 -40.64 -9.23 11.64
N PRO A 667 -41.77 -9.68 12.22
CA PRO A 667 -42.46 -8.96 13.29
C PRO A 667 -41.70 -8.89 14.64
N ALA A 668 -40.64 -9.69 14.83
CA ALA A 668 -39.90 -9.78 16.08
C ALA A 668 -38.93 -8.59 16.36
N LEU A 669 -38.47 -7.86 15.33
CA LEU A 669 -37.50 -6.75 15.49
C LEU A 669 -38.14 -5.36 15.55
N ARG A 670 -39.46 -5.25 15.39
CA ARG A 670 -40.20 -3.98 15.56
C ARG A 670 -40.41 -3.60 17.03
N ALA A 671 -40.19 -4.52 17.97
CA ALA A 671 -40.40 -4.26 19.39
C ALA A 671 -39.24 -3.49 20.05
N ASP A 672 -38.00 -3.72 19.62
CA ASP A 672 -36.82 -3.09 20.25
C ASP A 672 -36.50 -1.70 19.70
N SER A 673 -37.09 -1.30 18.56
CA SER A 673 -36.87 0.01 17.94
C SER A 673 -37.83 1.11 18.42
N VAL A 674 -38.75 0.81 19.34
CA VAL A 674 -39.74 1.79 19.88
C VAL A 674 -39.41 2.23 21.32
N MET A 675 -38.38 1.68 21.97
CA MET A 675 -37.94 2.12 23.31
C MET A 675 -36.53 2.71 23.32
N THR A 676 -36.25 3.67 22.45
CA THR A 676 -35.24 4.71 22.73
C THR A 676 -35.52 5.93 21.86
N VAL A 677 -36.22 6.90 22.43
CA VAL A 677 -36.27 8.31 21.99
C VAL A 677 -35.56 9.13 23.05
#